data_AF-A0A9N9HNN9-F1
#
_entry.id   AF-A0A9N9HNN9-F1
#
_cell.length_a   1.000
_cell.length_b   1.000
_cell.length_c   1.000
_cell.angle_alpha   90.00
_cell.angle_beta   90.00
_cell.angle_gamma   90.00
#
_symmetry.space_group_name_H-M   'P 1'
#
loop_
_entity.id
_entity.type
_entity.pdbx_description
1 polymer ?
#
loop_
_entity_poly.entity_id
_entity_poly.type
_entity_poly.pdbx_seq_one_letter_code
_entity_poly.pdbx_strand_id
1 'polypeptide(L)'
;TLNTAQKEFHAKLVNIASAPLADKYYSRSRLETGGTSSIRKETIFYPKKKYDPANFSTITSPNSRREVPLSCLHTPRSTDKRTGTVYNFLNSDQLHSPMSKLRINDWDNKSDDRMSNEILFNIGSITPRTIRNKNLITVYNVTEDNGIDFNNNHKFNNNAINTKIKNSDSDEINWCTCENMPLRLHPDHEEQLSKFPFEKAFEIIRFMKPFGKLDWMAIDWCALSRISTANIYDEIYKNHPIIQMLPKKASNSTWEPPKLVNGENDTAIIFSAVLEWTSKEHHLSLNPPKRGPSKRFYRKFGSDRFLSLKVDADLQKLNPNELEKLKRLLLKPIILAGRTFELLYGKDNTIFYFATRGKNIKKTSIYKLIDWHIPFKGDNLNMSVSKFVSRIALGLSDTRPTVIFQPTEIRRVKDVTSADGNHCLTDGCGAISLLAMRKVAEVMSWTETPCALQGRIGSAKGIWFLDPNLDISSGIWIELRESQVKFDVWCGDEDRFSDEALRTLDVVKVIKLPSTPGYLNTQYIRVLGCGGVEQEVFLRLVLRQINEYKSKIVGCNDPLELIKWIEENFNIMGMRLDEEKNAKIYDDSLLETSSNNSSLLEEFGEQAISSGFPLSTHERCLQLLQAGFTPQNCPYLAKELTGIMTRELNMLTSKFRIQVPLSRVLTCIADPTGTLNPGEIFIQLDARAGLDVRTLLPFGVIEGDVIVTRTPCLLPSDICKVRAVNNPNLSKYSNIVIFPIKTQQPNDGSLASRLSGGDYDGDTIFCCWEPSIVGPFRNSPILGTQSAVKDAILVDKTKIQDILSTEKPQISLQEKILDIHINDLTKKLNLYSHFHDLCVERYGVQHRKSIYFAQMCGHLVDALKQGLTVKENVFIQDSALFHSDSTPLWMMERREQKKKKRNKERKLPDVPIEDISHQSLTNTGFLNRLLSSMRELLADVSSPGFTIAPNATMEIDNGITMLFG
;
A
#
# COMPACT_ATOMS: atom_id res chain seq x y z
N THR A 1 -57.30 -27.78 -10.74
CA THR A 1 -57.65 -26.34 -10.69
C THR A 1 -56.45 -25.41 -10.84
N LEU A 2 -55.26 -25.70 -10.32
CA LEU A 2 -54.10 -24.77 -10.41
C LEU A 2 -53.55 -24.51 -11.84
N ASN A 3 -53.71 -25.44 -12.78
CA ASN A 3 -53.03 -25.39 -14.10
C ASN A 3 -53.66 -24.43 -15.14
N THR A 4 -54.77 -23.76 -14.79
CA THR A 4 -55.45 -22.79 -15.68
C THR A 4 -54.99 -21.36 -15.41
N ALA A 5 -54.85 -20.98 -14.14
CA ALA A 5 -54.51 -19.62 -13.72
C ALA A 5 -53.13 -19.14 -14.20
N GLN A 6 -52.14 -20.04 -14.26
CA GLN A 6 -50.79 -19.70 -14.73
C GLN A 6 -50.76 -19.30 -16.22
N LYS A 7 -51.66 -19.85 -17.06
CA LYS A 7 -51.71 -19.54 -18.50
C LYS A 7 -52.30 -18.16 -18.79
N GLU A 8 -53.32 -17.73 -18.05
CA GLU A 8 -53.87 -16.37 -18.18
C GLU A 8 -52.90 -15.29 -17.67
N PHE A 9 -52.11 -15.59 -16.63
CA PHE A 9 -51.14 -14.64 -16.09
C PHE A 9 -49.99 -14.37 -17.08
N HIS A 10 -49.48 -15.42 -17.74
CA HIS A 10 -48.42 -15.29 -18.74
C HIS A 10 -48.87 -14.51 -19.98
N ALA A 11 -50.10 -14.73 -20.46
CA ALA A 11 -50.66 -14.02 -21.61
C ALA A 11 -50.81 -12.50 -21.37
N LYS A 12 -51.03 -12.07 -20.12
CA LYS A 12 -51.13 -10.63 -19.78
C LYS A 12 -49.78 -9.92 -19.69
N LEU A 13 -48.70 -10.63 -19.33
CA LEU A 13 -47.36 -10.03 -19.23
C LEU A 13 -46.74 -9.72 -20.61
N VAL A 14 -46.94 -10.59 -21.60
CA VAL A 14 -46.36 -10.42 -22.95
C VAL A 14 -46.85 -9.13 -23.64
N ASN A 15 -48.13 -8.75 -23.45
CA ASN A 15 -48.71 -7.54 -24.04
C ASN A 15 -48.27 -6.22 -23.37
N ILE A 16 -47.51 -6.25 -22.27
CA ILE A 16 -47.01 -5.05 -21.59
C ILE A 16 -45.62 -4.64 -22.12
N ALA A 17 -44.87 -5.57 -22.72
CA ALA A 17 -43.50 -5.37 -23.20
C ALA A 17 -43.41 -4.78 -24.63
N SER A 18 -44.41 -4.03 -25.10
CA SER A 18 -44.52 -3.61 -26.51
C SER A 18 -45.13 -2.21 -26.71
N ALA A 19 -44.58 -1.21 -26.02
CA ALA A 19 -44.86 0.20 -26.27
C ALA A 19 -43.57 1.05 -26.17
N PRO A 20 -43.25 1.92 -27.16
CA PRO A 20 -42.06 2.76 -27.11
C PRO A 20 -42.28 3.99 -26.21
N LEU A 21 -41.45 4.16 -25.18
CA LEU A 21 -41.44 5.36 -24.35
C LEU A 21 -40.62 6.48 -25.00
N ALA A 22 -41.30 7.54 -25.41
CA ALA A 22 -40.74 8.83 -25.78
C ALA A 22 -41.11 9.89 -24.74
N ASP A 23 -40.38 11.01 -24.69
CA ASP A 23 -40.52 12.02 -23.64
C ASP A 23 -41.93 12.63 -23.51
N LYS A 24 -42.43 12.77 -22.27
CA LYS A 24 -42.52 14.09 -21.57
C LYS A 24 -43.38 14.05 -20.28
N TYR A 25 -43.27 15.16 -19.55
CA TYR A 25 -44.18 15.71 -18.52
C TYR A 25 -44.16 15.13 -17.10
N TYR A 26 -43.46 15.90 -16.25
CA TYR A 26 -43.92 16.20 -14.89
C TYR A 26 -45.40 16.63 -14.87
N SER A 27 -46.19 16.00 -14.00
CA SER A 27 -47.40 16.61 -13.43
C SER A 27 -47.66 16.05 -12.03
N ARG A 28 -47.42 16.85 -10.97
CA ARG A 28 -47.84 16.51 -9.60
C ARG A 28 -49.28 16.98 -9.38
N SER A 29 -50.19 16.05 -9.12
CA SER A 29 -51.50 16.37 -8.54
C SER A 29 -51.35 16.82 -7.09
N ARG A 30 -52.12 17.82 -6.68
CA ARG A 30 -52.29 18.20 -5.26
C ARG A 30 -53.23 17.21 -4.57
N LEU A 31 -53.02 17.05 -3.26
CA LEU A 31 -54.12 16.84 -2.32
C LEU A 31 -54.32 18.12 -1.48
N GLU A 32 -55.43 18.18 -0.76
CA GLU A 32 -56.11 19.43 -0.43
C GLU A 32 -55.83 19.93 1.00
N THR A 33 -55.64 21.25 1.13
CA THR A 33 -56.03 22.03 2.31
C THR A 33 -56.53 23.41 1.85
N GLY A 34 -57.64 23.88 2.40
CA GLY A 34 -58.21 25.20 2.11
C GLY A 34 -57.77 26.27 3.13
N GLY A 35 -57.78 27.55 2.76
CA GLY A 35 -57.31 28.63 3.67
C GLY A 35 -57.16 30.04 3.08
N THR A 36 -58.19 30.53 2.39
CA THR A 36 -58.53 31.98 2.22
C THR A 36 -57.44 33.08 2.27
N SER A 37 -57.32 33.81 1.15
CA SER A 37 -57.46 35.30 1.02
C SER A 37 -56.27 36.21 0.64
N SER A 38 -56.64 37.37 0.08
CA SER A 38 -55.86 38.58 -0.29
C SER A 38 -55.07 38.57 -1.63
N ILE A 39 -54.90 39.77 -2.20
CA ILE A 39 -54.65 40.03 -3.64
C ILE A 39 -53.75 41.26 -3.85
N ARG A 40 -52.77 41.18 -4.78
CA ARG A 40 -52.23 42.24 -5.70
C ARG A 40 -51.11 41.59 -6.56
N LYS A 41 -50.97 41.78 -7.90
CA LYS A 41 -50.81 42.99 -8.75
C LYS A 41 -49.50 43.76 -8.43
N GLU A 42 -48.65 44.25 -9.33
CA GLU A 42 -48.50 44.26 -10.82
C GLU A 42 -47.08 44.88 -11.14
N THR A 43 -46.37 44.74 -12.28
CA THR A 43 -46.56 44.00 -13.55
C THR A 43 -45.24 43.82 -14.38
N ILE A 44 -45.34 43.12 -15.52
CA ILE A 44 -44.53 43.04 -16.78
C ILE A 44 -43.27 43.94 -16.96
N PHE A 45 -42.16 43.41 -17.54
CA PHE A 45 -41.57 43.89 -18.84
C PHE A 45 -40.40 43.06 -19.43
N TYR A 46 -40.43 42.88 -20.77
CA TYR A 46 -39.33 42.43 -21.65
C TYR A 46 -39.10 43.48 -22.76
N PRO A 47 -37.87 43.66 -23.27
CA PRO A 47 -37.63 44.22 -24.60
C PRO A 47 -36.93 43.24 -25.57
N LYS A 48 -37.30 43.30 -26.87
CA LYS A 48 -36.61 42.67 -28.02
C LYS A 48 -36.16 43.74 -29.02
N LYS A 49 -35.05 43.52 -29.76
CA LYS A 49 -34.80 43.90 -31.19
C LYS A 49 -33.40 43.38 -31.60
N LYS A 50 -33.26 42.60 -32.69
CA LYS A 50 -32.97 42.95 -34.12
C LYS A 50 -31.51 43.41 -34.35
N TYR A 51 -30.69 42.75 -35.22
CA TYR A 51 -30.72 42.69 -36.71
C TYR A 51 -30.54 44.09 -37.37
N ASP A 52 -29.65 44.36 -38.34
CA ASP A 52 -28.71 43.50 -39.15
C ASP A 52 -27.45 44.32 -39.66
N PRO A 53 -26.75 44.15 -40.83
CA PRO A 53 -25.30 44.44 -40.94
C PRO A 53 -24.87 45.44 -42.06
N ALA A 54 -23.55 45.73 -42.22
CA ALA A 54 -22.91 46.16 -43.50
C ALA A 54 -21.36 46.25 -43.45
N ASN A 55 -20.71 45.84 -44.55
CA ASN A 55 -19.41 46.26 -45.16
C ASN A 55 -18.10 46.32 -44.32
N PHE A 56 -16.92 45.80 -44.75
CA PHE A 56 -16.11 45.98 -46.00
C PHE A 56 -15.53 47.42 -46.18
N SER A 57 -14.27 47.65 -46.60
CA SER A 57 -13.30 46.79 -47.32
C SER A 57 -11.81 47.24 -47.24
N THR A 58 -10.88 46.27 -47.37
CA THR A 58 -9.51 46.37 -47.97
C THR A 58 -8.49 47.36 -47.35
N ILE A 59 -7.18 47.34 -47.63
CA ILE A 59 -6.27 46.63 -48.58
C ILE A 59 -4.97 46.26 -47.78
N THR A 60 -3.93 45.50 -48.18
CA THR A 60 -3.26 45.12 -49.45
C THR A 60 -2.74 43.65 -49.42
N SER A 61 -1.84 43.26 -50.35
CA SER A 61 -0.88 42.12 -50.26
C SER A 61 0.36 42.45 -51.14
N PRO A 62 1.47 41.67 -51.09
CA PRO A 62 1.75 40.62 -52.11
C PRO A 62 2.11 39.25 -51.47
N ASN A 63 1.72 38.09 -52.05
CA ASN A 63 2.42 37.29 -53.10
C ASN A 63 3.83 36.79 -52.72
N SER A 64 4.27 35.55 -53.02
CA SER A 64 3.82 34.54 -54.01
C SER A 64 3.86 33.09 -53.47
N ARG A 65 2.88 32.21 -53.73
CA ARG A 65 2.69 31.31 -54.93
C ARG A 65 3.80 30.24 -55.04
N ARG A 66 3.58 28.92 -55.30
CA ARG A 66 2.61 28.16 -56.15
C ARG A 66 2.46 26.69 -55.64
N GLU A 67 1.55 25.78 -56.06
CA GLU A 67 0.21 25.77 -56.72
C GLU A 67 -0.40 24.33 -56.67
N VAL A 68 -1.69 24.17 -56.25
CA VAL A 68 -2.82 23.23 -56.65
C VAL A 68 -2.56 21.79 -57.23
N PRO A 69 -3.57 20.95 -57.62
CA PRO A 69 -5.04 20.88 -57.37
C PRO A 69 -5.49 19.54 -56.67
N LEU A 70 -6.66 19.30 -56.04
CA LEU A 70 -8.11 19.61 -56.22
C LEU A 70 -8.96 18.48 -56.89
N SER A 71 -9.82 17.80 -56.10
CA SER A 71 -11.14 17.18 -56.43
C SER A 71 -11.72 16.56 -55.13
N CYS A 72 -12.98 16.70 -54.68
CA CYS A 72 -14.32 16.84 -55.28
C CYS A 72 -14.86 15.54 -55.92
N LEU A 73 -16.08 15.03 -55.64
CA LEU A 73 -17.09 15.24 -54.58
C LEU A 73 -18.23 14.22 -54.84
N HIS A 74 -18.64 13.36 -53.88
CA HIS A 74 -20.01 12.79 -53.69
C HIS A 74 -20.09 11.44 -52.92
N THR A 75 -21.29 11.16 -52.41
CA THR A 75 -21.82 9.93 -51.75
C THR A 75 -22.38 8.90 -52.76
N PRO A 76 -22.84 7.67 -52.40
CA PRO A 76 -23.10 7.07 -51.07
C PRO A 76 -22.52 5.64 -50.88
N ARG A 77 -22.96 4.90 -49.84
CA ARG A 77 -22.68 3.47 -49.59
C ARG A 77 -23.79 2.56 -50.15
N SER A 78 -23.43 1.46 -50.83
CA SER A 78 -24.30 0.26 -50.95
C SER A 78 -23.59 -0.98 -51.54
N THR A 79 -23.74 -2.14 -50.86
CA THR A 79 -23.69 -3.53 -51.41
C THR A 79 -22.37 -4.05 -52.04
N ASP A 80 -22.08 -5.35 -52.17
CA ASP A 80 -22.91 -6.56 -52.01
C ASP A 80 -22.11 -7.88 -51.71
N LYS A 81 -22.76 -8.87 -51.05
CA LYS A 81 -22.47 -10.34 -51.01
C LYS A 81 -21.06 -10.82 -50.52
N ARG A 82 -20.86 -12.05 -50.00
CA ARG A 82 -21.72 -13.25 -49.78
C ARG A 82 -21.17 -14.14 -48.62
N THR A 83 -22.05 -14.90 -47.96
CA THR A 83 -21.89 -16.22 -47.27
C THR A 83 -20.48 -16.75 -46.90
N GLY A 84 -20.20 -17.31 -45.72
CA GLY A 84 -21.05 -17.71 -44.58
C GLY A 84 -21.11 -19.24 -44.40
N THR A 85 -20.50 -19.76 -43.33
CA THR A 85 -20.42 -21.21 -43.00
C THR A 85 -20.65 -21.44 -41.50
N VAL A 86 -21.32 -22.54 -41.15
CA VAL A 86 -21.72 -22.89 -39.77
C VAL A 86 -20.87 -24.04 -39.23
N TYR A 87 -20.48 -23.99 -37.95
CA TYR A 87 -19.99 -25.15 -37.22
C TYR A 87 -21.18 -25.95 -36.68
N ASN A 88 -21.46 -27.11 -37.27
CA ASN A 88 -22.45 -28.06 -36.77
C ASN A 88 -21.77 -29.16 -35.96
N PHE A 89 -22.43 -29.59 -34.88
CA PHE A 89 -22.23 -30.92 -34.29
C PHE A 89 -22.61 -32.01 -35.29
N LEU A 90 -21.94 -33.17 -35.23
CA LEU A 90 -22.55 -34.47 -35.50
C LEU A 90 -21.78 -35.59 -34.79
N ASN A 91 -22.43 -36.75 -34.64
CA ASN A 91 -22.03 -37.84 -33.76
C ASN A 91 -21.10 -38.89 -34.43
N SER A 92 -20.66 -39.83 -33.59
CA SER A 92 -20.11 -41.14 -33.95
C SER A 92 -20.84 -41.84 -35.11
N ASP A 93 -20.10 -42.51 -36.00
CA ASP A 93 -19.93 -43.97 -35.85
C ASP A 93 -18.78 -44.60 -36.68
N GLN A 94 -18.33 -45.77 -36.21
CA GLN A 94 -17.60 -46.88 -36.86
C GLN A 94 -16.61 -46.65 -38.02
N LEU A 95 -15.37 -47.12 -37.83
CA LEU A 95 -14.69 -48.07 -38.74
C LEU A 95 -13.57 -48.85 -37.98
N HIS A 96 -13.12 -49.99 -38.53
CA HIS A 96 -12.37 -51.03 -37.77
C HIS A 96 -10.83 -50.90 -37.79
N SER A 97 -10.21 -51.24 -36.64
CA SER A 97 -9.17 -52.28 -36.37
C SER A 97 -8.14 -52.71 -37.46
N PRO A 98 -6.96 -53.34 -37.13
CA PRO A 98 -6.52 -53.85 -35.82
C PRO A 98 -5.01 -53.69 -35.44
N MET A 99 -4.68 -53.93 -34.15
CA MET A 99 -3.36 -54.33 -33.61
C MET A 99 -2.19 -53.31 -33.70
N SER A 100 -1.10 -53.42 -32.91
CA SER A 100 -0.62 -54.55 -32.10
C SER A 100 -0.20 -54.22 -30.65
N LYS A 101 -0.23 -55.27 -29.84
CA LYS A 101 0.16 -55.37 -28.43
C LYS A 101 1.64 -55.00 -28.21
N LEU A 102 1.93 -54.40 -27.04
CA LEU A 102 2.88 -54.97 -26.08
C LEU A 102 2.45 -54.58 -24.65
N ARG A 103 2.98 -55.28 -23.64
CA ARG A 103 2.46 -55.38 -22.26
C ARG A 103 3.59 -55.88 -21.34
N ILE A 104 3.39 -55.87 -20.01
CA ILE A 104 4.18 -56.66 -19.00
C ILE A 104 5.63 -56.12 -18.81
N ASN A 105 6.20 -55.93 -17.61
CA ASN A 105 5.79 -56.10 -16.19
C ASN A 105 6.48 -54.99 -15.33
N ASP A 106 5.93 -54.53 -14.21
CA ASP A 106 5.89 -55.11 -12.84
C ASP A 106 7.25 -55.53 -12.23
N TRP A 107 7.80 -54.68 -11.33
CA TRP A 107 8.37 -55.00 -10.00
C TRP A 107 9.25 -53.85 -9.46
N ASP A 108 9.66 -53.80 -8.19
CA ASP A 108 8.92 -53.85 -6.91
C ASP A 108 9.88 -53.41 -5.77
N ASN A 109 9.36 -52.86 -4.67
CA ASN A 109 9.91 -52.82 -3.30
C ASN A 109 11.43 -52.59 -3.00
N LYS A 110 11.68 -51.52 -2.19
CA LYS A 110 12.43 -51.47 -0.90
C LYS A 110 13.92 -51.03 -0.77
N SER A 111 14.12 -50.48 0.44
CA SER A 111 15.32 -50.40 1.31
C SER A 111 16.34 -49.25 1.16
N ASP A 112 16.68 -48.74 2.35
CA ASP A 112 17.85 -48.00 2.82
C ASP A 112 19.20 -48.64 2.34
N ASP A 113 20.39 -48.06 2.51
CA ASP A 113 20.90 -47.28 3.65
C ASP A 113 22.10 -46.36 3.29
N ARG A 114 22.87 -45.92 4.29
CA ARG A 114 23.84 -44.80 4.31
C ARG A 114 25.28 -45.12 3.86
N MET A 115 26.11 -44.06 3.92
CA MET A 115 27.57 -44.01 4.17
C MET A 115 28.56 -43.95 2.99
N SER A 116 28.88 -42.69 2.61
CA SER A 116 30.20 -42.05 2.72
C SER A 116 31.53 -42.80 2.39
N ASN A 117 32.31 -42.12 1.54
CA ASN A 117 33.79 -41.94 1.58
C ASN A 117 34.77 -43.03 1.02
N GLU A 118 35.30 -42.68 -0.17
CA GLU A 118 36.75 -42.44 -0.40
C GLU A 118 37.70 -43.62 -0.78
N ILE A 119 38.91 -43.27 -1.26
CA ILE A 119 40.11 -44.11 -1.55
C ILE A 119 40.03 -44.91 -2.87
N LEU A 120 40.47 -44.34 -4.02
CA LEU A 120 41.84 -44.39 -4.64
C LEU A 120 42.08 -45.64 -5.55
N PHE A 121 43.00 -45.72 -6.53
CA PHE A 121 44.24 -44.95 -6.86
C PHE A 121 44.69 -45.19 -8.34
N ASN A 122 45.63 -44.37 -8.86
CA ASN A 122 46.71 -44.68 -9.84
C ASN A 122 46.34 -44.86 -11.35
N ILE A 123 47.16 -44.53 -12.37
CA ILE A 123 48.46 -43.82 -12.63
C ILE A 123 48.32 -43.30 -14.09
N GLY A 124 48.93 -42.23 -14.63
CA GLY A 124 49.92 -41.21 -14.24
C GLY A 124 49.94 -40.16 -15.38
N SER A 125 50.92 -39.29 -15.66
CA SER A 125 52.19 -38.86 -15.07
C SER A 125 52.92 -38.06 -16.17
N ILE A 126 53.42 -36.85 -15.87
CA ILE A 126 54.55 -36.08 -16.51
C ILE A 126 54.25 -34.58 -16.59
N THR A 127 55.15 -33.79 -15.99
CA THR A 127 55.53 -32.41 -16.39
C THR A 127 57.06 -32.32 -16.22
N PRO A 128 57.76 -31.33 -16.83
CA PRO A 128 58.18 -30.20 -15.98
C PRO A 128 58.50 -28.84 -16.67
N ARG A 129 58.34 -27.77 -15.85
CA ARG A 129 59.20 -26.56 -15.75
C ARG A 129 59.11 -25.40 -16.77
N THR A 130 59.58 -24.27 -16.25
CA THR A 130 59.44 -22.87 -16.70
C THR A 130 60.75 -22.31 -17.25
N ILE A 131 60.69 -21.27 -18.10
CA ILE A 131 61.68 -20.19 -18.19
C ILE A 131 61.03 -18.92 -18.76
N ARG A 132 61.69 -17.75 -18.68
CA ARG A 132 61.11 -16.40 -18.87
C ARG A 132 61.94 -15.53 -19.82
N ASN A 133 61.30 -14.53 -20.43
CA ASN A 133 61.86 -13.33 -21.10
C ASN A 133 62.66 -13.49 -22.42
N LYS A 134 62.28 -12.70 -23.43
CA LYS A 134 63.02 -11.48 -23.85
C LYS A 134 62.20 -10.57 -24.78
N ASN A 135 62.50 -9.27 -24.75
CA ASN A 135 61.92 -8.23 -25.62
C ASN A 135 62.83 -7.94 -26.82
N LEU A 136 62.26 -7.53 -27.96
CA LEU A 136 62.83 -6.63 -28.97
C LEU A 136 61.66 -5.80 -29.57
N ILE A 137 61.62 -4.47 -29.39
CA ILE A 137 62.20 -3.39 -30.23
C ILE A 137 61.37 -3.17 -31.53
N THR A 138 60.52 -2.14 -31.68
CA THR A 138 60.70 -0.65 -31.80
C THR A 138 60.78 -0.19 -33.28
N VAL A 139 60.11 0.91 -33.67
CA VAL A 139 60.52 1.95 -34.68
C VAL A 139 59.36 2.93 -35.04
N TYR A 140 59.54 4.25 -34.75
CA TYR A 140 59.09 5.53 -35.39
C TYR A 140 57.67 5.69 -36.06
N ASN A 141 57.06 6.87 -36.32
CA ASN A 141 57.42 8.32 -36.34
C ASN A 141 56.13 9.18 -36.05
N VAL A 142 56.17 10.30 -35.29
CA VAL A 142 56.21 11.75 -35.73
C VAL A 142 55.03 12.19 -36.63
N THR A 143 54.10 13.08 -36.21
CA THR A 143 54.21 14.57 -36.02
C THR A 143 53.15 15.08 -35.00
N GLU A 144 53.42 16.08 -34.14
CA GLU A 144 53.03 17.53 -34.21
C GLU A 144 51.49 17.82 -34.22
N ASP A 145 50.94 18.84 -33.53
CA ASP A 145 51.57 20.07 -33.02
C ASP A 145 50.88 20.70 -31.75
N ASN A 146 51.63 21.53 -31.00
CA ASN A 146 51.29 22.61 -30.01
C ASN A 146 49.93 22.63 -29.24
N GLY A 147 49.82 23.05 -27.96
CA GLY A 147 50.69 23.68 -26.93
C GLY A 147 49.76 24.16 -25.78
N ILE A 148 50.15 24.43 -24.52
CA ILE A 148 51.37 24.98 -23.91
C ILE A 148 51.64 24.29 -22.55
N ASP A 149 52.92 24.17 -22.16
CA ASP A 149 53.41 23.59 -20.90
C ASP A 149 53.49 24.61 -19.75
N PHE A 150 53.56 24.15 -18.49
CA PHE A 150 54.62 24.59 -17.57
C PHE A 150 54.79 23.63 -16.38
N ASN A 151 55.70 22.66 -16.58
CA ASN A 151 56.34 21.85 -15.56
C ASN A 151 56.81 22.67 -14.33
N ASN A 152 56.85 22.01 -13.15
CA ASN A 152 58.15 21.89 -12.48
C ASN A 152 58.28 20.61 -11.64
N ASN A 153 59.45 20.00 -11.69
CA ASN A 153 59.80 18.75 -11.01
C ASN A 153 60.48 19.05 -9.66
N HIS A 154 60.52 18.06 -8.76
CA HIS A 154 61.82 17.55 -8.30
C HIS A 154 61.71 16.11 -7.79
N LYS A 155 62.69 15.28 -8.16
CA LYS A 155 62.83 13.86 -7.77
C LYS A 155 63.58 13.74 -6.43
N PHE A 156 63.40 12.63 -5.71
CA PHE A 156 64.54 11.85 -5.21
C PHE A 156 64.20 10.34 -5.09
N ASN A 157 65.20 9.52 -4.79
CA ASN A 157 65.23 8.09 -5.10
C ASN A 157 64.78 7.15 -3.97
N ASN A 158 64.50 5.90 -4.38
CA ASN A 158 64.67 4.65 -3.63
C ASN A 158 65.82 4.72 -2.59
N ASN A 159 65.79 4.02 -1.45
CA ASN A 159 65.71 2.56 -1.45
C ASN A 159 65.49 1.89 -0.06
N ALA A 160 65.06 0.62 -0.12
CA ALA A 160 65.43 -0.49 0.77
C ALA A 160 64.74 -0.75 2.14
N ILE A 161 64.94 -2.01 2.57
CA ILE A 161 64.69 -2.67 3.87
C ILE A 161 63.29 -3.26 4.12
N ASN A 162 63.23 -4.59 4.02
CA ASN A 162 62.13 -5.45 4.47
C ASN A 162 61.81 -5.26 5.96
N THR A 163 60.53 -5.09 6.29
CA THR A 163 59.95 -5.61 7.53
C THR A 163 58.67 -6.39 7.22
N LYS A 164 58.57 -7.63 7.71
CA LYS A 164 57.34 -8.44 7.65
C LYS A 164 56.36 -7.95 8.72
N ILE A 165 55.68 -6.84 8.47
CA ILE A 165 54.51 -6.48 9.29
C ILE A 165 53.29 -7.20 8.72
N LYS A 166 52.72 -8.13 9.48
CA LYS A 166 51.40 -8.71 9.21
C LYS A 166 50.33 -7.69 9.63
N ASN A 167 50.07 -6.68 8.80
CA ASN A 167 48.86 -5.88 8.97
C ASN A 167 47.65 -6.69 8.50
N SER A 168 46.85 -7.18 9.45
CA SER A 168 45.58 -7.88 9.20
C SER A 168 44.44 -6.89 8.91
N ASP A 169 44.70 -5.92 8.03
CA ASP A 169 43.80 -4.82 7.67
C ASP A 169 43.54 -4.83 6.15
N SER A 170 42.61 -5.67 5.69
CA SER A 170 42.04 -5.61 4.33
C SER A 170 40.78 -6.48 4.20
N ASP A 171 39.94 -6.47 5.22
CA ASP A 171 38.62 -7.12 5.22
C ASP A 171 37.59 -6.29 4.41
N GLU A 172 37.95 -5.95 3.17
CA GLU A 172 37.27 -4.93 2.36
C GLU A 172 35.98 -5.46 1.72
N ILE A 173 34.89 -5.36 2.49
CA ILE A 173 33.56 -5.76 2.02
C ILE A 173 33.15 -5.01 0.74
N ASN A 174 32.69 -5.76 -0.26
CA ASN A 174 32.34 -5.27 -1.59
C ASN A 174 31.06 -5.94 -2.10
N TRP A 175 30.41 -5.32 -3.09
CA TRP A 175 29.19 -5.85 -3.69
C TRP A 175 29.50 -7.06 -4.59
N CYS A 176 28.87 -8.20 -4.27
CA CYS A 176 28.89 -9.43 -5.06
C CYS A 176 27.49 -10.00 -5.28
N THR A 177 27.36 -10.91 -6.24
CA THR A 177 26.13 -11.63 -6.59
C THR A 177 26.08 -13.01 -5.93
N CYS A 178 25.04 -13.80 -6.24
CA CYS A 178 24.90 -15.20 -5.79
C CYS A 178 26.02 -16.14 -6.29
N GLU A 179 26.71 -15.80 -7.38
CA GLU A 179 27.91 -16.52 -7.84
C GLU A 179 29.21 -15.98 -7.19
N ASN A 180 29.10 -15.16 -6.13
CA ASN A 180 30.19 -14.42 -5.48
C ASN A 180 31.04 -13.54 -6.43
N MET A 181 30.54 -13.25 -7.64
CA MET A 181 31.23 -12.43 -8.63
C MET A 181 30.96 -10.92 -8.43
N PRO A 182 31.92 -10.04 -8.79
CA PRO A 182 31.77 -8.59 -8.65
C PRO A 182 30.76 -8.03 -9.66
N LEU A 183 30.07 -6.94 -9.29
CA LEU A 183 29.04 -6.31 -10.16
C LEU A 183 29.58 -5.71 -11.47
N ARG A 184 30.90 -5.52 -11.59
CA ARG A 184 31.52 -4.83 -12.73
C ARG A 184 31.64 -5.77 -13.93
N LEU A 185 31.04 -5.38 -15.05
CA LEU A 185 31.07 -6.14 -16.29
C LEU A 185 32.38 -5.91 -17.06
N HIS A 186 32.67 -6.78 -18.03
CA HIS A 186 33.77 -6.56 -18.98
C HIS A 186 33.50 -5.29 -19.81
N PRO A 187 34.51 -4.45 -20.13
CA PRO A 187 34.31 -3.19 -20.86
C PRO A 187 33.52 -3.34 -22.15
N ASP A 188 33.79 -4.40 -22.94
CA ASP A 188 33.09 -4.66 -24.20
C ASP A 188 31.59 -4.88 -23.98
N HIS A 189 31.20 -5.54 -22.88
CA HIS A 189 29.80 -5.75 -22.52
C HIS A 189 29.15 -4.43 -22.06
N GLU A 190 29.87 -3.59 -21.31
CA GLU A 190 29.42 -2.22 -20.98
C GLU A 190 29.31 -1.32 -22.23
N GLU A 191 30.05 -1.61 -23.29
CA GLU A 191 29.90 -0.94 -24.59
C GLU A 191 28.65 -1.43 -25.34
N GLN A 192 28.49 -2.75 -25.52
CA GLN A 192 27.32 -3.30 -26.23
C GLN A 192 26.00 -2.94 -25.53
N LEU A 193 25.92 -3.10 -24.20
CA LEU A 193 24.74 -2.68 -23.41
C LEU A 193 24.40 -1.20 -23.59
N SER A 194 25.39 -0.34 -23.86
CA SER A 194 25.15 1.10 -23.97
C SER A 194 24.53 1.56 -25.29
N LYS A 195 24.40 0.65 -26.25
CA LYS A 195 23.65 0.86 -27.50
C LYS A 195 22.12 0.76 -27.27
N PHE A 196 21.69 0.46 -26.04
CA PHE A 196 20.30 0.27 -25.64
C PHE A 196 19.83 1.30 -24.58
N PRO A 197 18.50 1.55 -24.47
CA PRO A 197 17.90 2.20 -23.31
C PRO A 197 18.18 1.45 -22.00
N PHE A 198 18.14 2.14 -20.86
CA PHE A 198 18.47 1.54 -19.57
C PHE A 198 17.52 0.41 -19.18
N GLU A 199 16.24 0.55 -19.52
CA GLU A 199 15.17 -0.44 -19.37
C GLU A 199 15.60 -1.81 -19.95
N LYS A 200 16.20 -1.75 -21.14
CA LYS A 200 16.62 -2.89 -21.94
C LYS A 200 17.99 -3.42 -21.51
N ALA A 201 18.92 -2.54 -21.18
CA ALA A 201 20.20 -2.94 -20.60
C ALA A 201 20.02 -3.62 -19.23
N PHE A 202 19.09 -3.13 -18.39
CA PHE A 202 18.71 -3.73 -17.11
C PHE A 202 18.10 -5.12 -17.30
N GLU A 203 17.14 -5.27 -18.23
CA GLU A 203 16.53 -6.58 -18.47
C GLU A 203 17.55 -7.59 -19.02
N ILE A 204 18.48 -7.19 -19.91
CA ILE A 204 19.56 -8.06 -20.42
C ILE A 204 20.48 -8.54 -19.28
N ILE A 205 20.99 -7.64 -18.41
CA ILE A 205 21.94 -8.05 -17.35
C ILE A 205 21.33 -9.03 -16.34
N ARG A 206 19.99 -9.10 -16.21
CA ARG A 206 19.34 -10.05 -15.30
C ARG A 206 19.56 -11.51 -15.71
N PHE A 207 19.63 -11.79 -17.02
CA PHE A 207 19.86 -13.14 -17.55
C PHE A 207 21.33 -13.53 -17.54
N MET A 208 22.23 -12.54 -17.57
CA MET A 208 23.66 -12.72 -17.78
C MET A 208 24.46 -12.69 -16.48
N LYS A 209 25.58 -13.41 -16.46
CA LYS A 209 26.55 -13.35 -15.37
C LYS A 209 27.03 -11.91 -15.18
N PRO A 210 27.08 -11.38 -13.94
CA PRO A 210 27.06 -12.11 -12.68
C PRO A 210 25.68 -12.29 -12.01
N PHE A 211 24.58 -11.79 -12.59
CA PHE A 211 23.25 -11.79 -11.95
C PHE A 211 22.35 -12.96 -12.36
N GLY A 212 22.51 -13.44 -13.60
CA GLY A 212 21.85 -14.63 -14.14
C GLY A 212 22.86 -15.65 -14.66
N LYS A 213 22.35 -16.79 -15.13
CA LYS A 213 23.15 -17.99 -15.41
C LYS A 213 23.84 -18.02 -16.78
N LEU A 214 23.49 -17.12 -17.70
CA LEU A 214 24.04 -17.11 -19.06
C LEU A 214 25.40 -16.40 -19.15
N ASP A 215 26.31 -16.98 -19.92
CA ASP A 215 27.55 -16.32 -20.34
C ASP A 215 27.30 -15.32 -21.48
N TRP A 216 28.04 -14.22 -21.51
CA TRP A 216 27.87 -13.13 -22.48
C TRP A 216 28.04 -13.54 -23.96
N MET A 217 28.66 -14.69 -24.22
CA MET A 217 28.78 -15.30 -25.56
C MET A 217 27.45 -15.88 -26.08
N ALA A 218 26.46 -16.07 -25.21
CA ALA A 218 25.14 -16.62 -25.55
C ALA A 218 24.19 -15.60 -26.20
N ILE A 219 24.63 -14.33 -26.36
CA ILE A 219 23.82 -13.20 -26.83
C ILE A 219 24.00 -12.97 -28.33
N ASP A 220 22.92 -13.12 -29.11
CA ASP A 220 22.82 -12.47 -30.42
C ASP A 220 22.42 -10.98 -30.23
N TRP A 221 23.44 -10.11 -30.23
CA TRP A 221 23.26 -8.67 -30.15
C TRP A 221 22.49 -8.08 -31.35
N CYS A 222 22.54 -8.72 -32.52
CA CYS A 222 21.80 -8.30 -33.71
C CYS A 222 20.31 -8.64 -33.59
N ALA A 223 19.96 -9.83 -33.09
CA ALA A 223 18.58 -10.18 -32.76
C ALA A 223 18.04 -9.25 -31.66
N LEU A 224 18.79 -9.08 -30.56
CA LEU A 224 18.40 -8.15 -29.48
C LEU A 224 18.25 -6.71 -29.98
N SER A 225 19.02 -6.25 -30.98
CA SER A 225 18.84 -4.90 -31.56
C SER A 225 17.46 -4.67 -32.19
N ARG A 226 16.82 -5.72 -32.72
CA ARG A 226 15.60 -5.63 -33.54
C ARG A 226 14.28 -5.81 -32.78
N ILE A 227 14.32 -6.33 -31.56
CA ILE A 227 13.12 -6.66 -30.75
C ILE A 227 12.80 -5.60 -29.69
N SER A 228 11.55 -5.55 -29.24
CA SER A 228 11.13 -4.75 -28.07
C SER A 228 11.69 -5.32 -26.76
N THR A 229 11.65 -4.55 -25.67
CA THR A 229 12.10 -5.03 -24.35
C THR A 229 11.25 -6.18 -23.82
N ALA A 230 9.94 -6.20 -24.13
CA ALA A 230 9.02 -7.27 -23.73
C ALA A 230 9.40 -8.65 -24.28
N ASN A 231 10.01 -8.68 -25.47
CA ASN A 231 10.31 -9.92 -26.20
C ASN A 231 11.69 -10.50 -25.83
N ILE A 232 12.48 -9.84 -24.97
CA ILE A 232 13.85 -10.28 -24.61
C ILE A 232 13.84 -11.65 -23.93
N TYR A 233 12.92 -11.86 -22.99
CA TYR A 233 12.76 -13.17 -22.35
C TYR A 233 12.48 -14.27 -23.38
N ASP A 234 11.59 -14.01 -24.34
CA ASP A 234 11.12 -15.01 -25.30
C ASP A 234 12.21 -15.36 -26.32
N GLU A 235 13.00 -14.37 -26.77
CA GLU A 235 14.15 -14.61 -27.65
C GLU A 235 15.30 -15.33 -26.91
N ILE A 236 15.55 -15.01 -25.63
CA ILE A 236 16.55 -15.73 -24.83
C ILE A 236 16.08 -17.18 -24.59
N TYR A 237 14.82 -17.39 -24.19
CA TYR A 237 14.25 -18.72 -23.94
C TYR A 237 14.25 -19.59 -25.19
N LYS A 238 13.84 -19.05 -26.35
CA LYS A 238 13.84 -19.73 -27.65
C LYS A 238 15.22 -20.25 -28.06
N ASN A 239 16.28 -19.49 -27.77
CA ASN A 239 17.65 -19.88 -28.12
C ASN A 239 18.33 -20.76 -27.05
N HIS A 240 17.85 -20.75 -25.80
CA HIS A 240 18.42 -21.51 -24.67
C HIS A 240 17.38 -22.29 -23.84
N PRO A 241 16.48 -23.11 -24.46
CA PRO A 241 15.31 -23.68 -23.78
C PRO A 241 15.61 -24.75 -22.73
N ILE A 242 16.85 -25.28 -22.71
CA ILE A 242 17.29 -26.32 -21.77
C ILE A 242 17.60 -25.74 -20.36
N ILE A 243 17.72 -24.41 -20.22
CA ILE A 243 18.00 -23.77 -18.94
C ILE A 243 16.73 -23.70 -18.09
N GLN A 244 16.52 -24.73 -17.27
CA GLN A 244 15.38 -24.91 -16.36
C GLN A 244 15.16 -23.79 -15.32
N MET A 245 16.02 -22.77 -15.27
CA MET A 245 15.96 -21.68 -14.28
C MET A 245 16.42 -20.34 -14.88
N LEU A 246 15.67 -19.80 -15.84
CA LEU A 246 15.81 -18.39 -16.22
C LEU A 246 15.21 -17.47 -15.12
N PRO A 247 15.73 -16.24 -14.94
CA PRO A 247 15.10 -15.23 -14.10
C PRO A 247 13.65 -14.94 -14.53
N LYS A 248 12.77 -14.72 -13.54
CA LYS A 248 11.34 -14.41 -13.72
C LYS A 248 11.10 -13.34 -14.79
N LYS A 249 10.16 -13.58 -15.71
CA LYS A 249 9.82 -12.63 -16.79
C LYS A 249 9.20 -11.36 -16.21
N ALA A 250 9.58 -10.20 -16.74
CA ALA A 250 8.87 -8.95 -16.47
C ALA A 250 7.56 -8.90 -17.27
N SER A 251 6.46 -8.53 -16.60
CA SER A 251 5.13 -8.44 -17.23
C SER A 251 5.14 -7.69 -18.56
N ASN A 252 4.43 -8.19 -19.58
CA ASN A 252 4.29 -7.48 -20.85
C ASN A 252 3.75 -6.05 -20.63
N SER A 253 2.83 -5.86 -19.66
CA SER A 253 2.26 -4.55 -19.32
C SER A 253 3.20 -3.61 -18.55
N THR A 254 4.40 -4.07 -18.16
CA THR A 254 5.49 -3.18 -17.69
C THR A 254 6.06 -2.34 -18.83
N TRP A 255 6.09 -2.90 -20.04
CA TRP A 255 6.75 -2.30 -21.21
C TRP A 255 5.81 -1.48 -22.10
N GLU A 256 4.51 -1.53 -21.82
CA GLU A 256 3.51 -0.60 -22.35
C GLU A 256 3.81 0.85 -21.88
N PRO A 257 3.54 1.87 -22.71
CA PRO A 257 3.77 3.25 -22.33
C PRO A 257 2.89 3.69 -21.14
N PRO A 258 3.39 4.59 -20.26
CA PRO A 258 2.59 5.24 -19.23
C PRO A 258 1.45 6.07 -19.83
N LYS A 259 0.35 6.26 -19.10
CA LYS A 259 -0.67 7.23 -19.52
C LYS A 259 -0.18 8.62 -19.16
N LEU A 260 -0.23 9.54 -20.12
CA LEU A 260 0.08 10.94 -19.89
C LEU A 260 -1.12 11.64 -19.25
N VAL A 261 -0.90 12.24 -18.09
CA VAL A 261 -1.85 13.05 -17.34
C VAL A 261 -1.25 14.45 -17.24
N ASN A 262 -1.81 15.41 -17.98
CA ASN A 262 -1.28 16.78 -18.10
C ASN A 262 0.23 16.83 -18.45
N GLY A 263 0.68 15.91 -19.32
CA GLY A 263 2.07 15.78 -19.75
C GLY A 263 2.96 14.94 -18.83
N GLU A 264 2.51 14.60 -17.62
CA GLU A 264 3.26 13.76 -16.68
C GLU A 264 2.80 12.29 -16.70
N ASN A 265 3.72 11.36 -16.41
CA ASN A 265 3.42 9.92 -16.37
C ASN A 265 2.62 9.53 -15.12
N ASP A 266 1.47 8.87 -15.29
CA ASP A 266 0.62 8.35 -14.20
C ASP A 266 1.23 7.14 -13.46
N THR A 267 2.08 6.40 -14.16
CA THR A 267 2.73 5.15 -13.75
C THR A 267 4.20 5.18 -14.16
N ALA A 268 5.02 4.34 -13.53
CA ALA A 268 6.46 4.25 -13.77
C ALA A 268 6.93 2.79 -13.84
N ILE A 269 8.04 2.56 -14.54
CA ILE A 269 8.80 1.30 -14.44
C ILE A 269 9.66 1.38 -13.18
N ILE A 270 9.45 0.46 -12.25
CA ILE A 270 10.18 0.36 -10.98
C ILE A 270 11.24 -0.72 -11.11
N PHE A 271 12.51 -0.31 -10.99
CA PHE A 271 13.66 -1.19 -10.89
C PHE A 271 13.92 -1.53 -9.42
N SER A 272 14.13 -2.80 -9.12
CA SER A 272 14.42 -3.25 -7.76
C SER A 272 15.39 -4.42 -7.69
N ALA A 273 16.06 -4.53 -6.55
CA ALA A 273 17.02 -5.56 -6.22
C ALA A 273 16.73 -6.10 -4.81
N VAL A 274 17.31 -7.25 -4.47
CA VAL A 274 17.34 -7.76 -3.09
C VAL A 274 18.80 -7.91 -2.67
N LEU A 275 19.11 -7.44 -1.45
CA LEU A 275 20.33 -7.80 -0.74
C LEU A 275 19.95 -8.86 0.29
N GLU A 276 20.32 -10.10 0.03
CA GLU A 276 20.28 -11.19 1.00
C GLU A 276 21.55 -11.10 1.86
N TRP A 277 21.41 -11.10 3.19
CA TRP A 277 22.54 -10.89 4.10
C TRP A 277 22.57 -11.93 5.23
N THR A 278 23.71 -12.60 5.37
CA THR A 278 24.01 -13.52 6.46
C THR A 278 25.31 -13.13 7.18
N SER A 279 25.68 -13.84 8.24
CA SER A 279 26.96 -13.65 8.96
C SER A 279 28.19 -14.18 8.20
N LYS A 280 28.01 -14.83 7.04
CA LYS A 280 29.10 -15.41 6.22
C LYS A 280 29.15 -14.86 4.80
N GLU A 281 27.98 -14.69 4.19
CA GLU A 281 27.82 -14.36 2.77
C GLU A 281 26.69 -13.33 2.58
N HIS A 282 26.83 -12.49 1.56
CA HIS A 282 25.86 -11.48 1.17
C HIS A 282 25.78 -11.40 -0.36
N HIS A 283 24.56 -11.32 -0.91
CA HIS A 283 24.34 -11.42 -2.36
C HIS A 283 23.34 -10.38 -2.86
N LEU A 284 23.68 -9.69 -3.96
CA LEU A 284 22.78 -8.80 -4.68
C LEU A 284 22.11 -9.52 -5.86
N SER A 285 20.78 -9.63 -5.82
CA SER A 285 19.95 -10.21 -6.89
C SER A 285 18.99 -9.17 -7.51
N LEU A 286 18.57 -9.37 -8.77
CA LEU A 286 17.80 -8.38 -9.54
C LEU A 286 16.39 -8.87 -9.88
N ASN A 287 15.38 -8.18 -9.33
CA ASN A 287 13.98 -8.47 -9.58
C ASN A 287 13.57 -8.08 -11.01
N PRO A 288 12.54 -8.71 -11.60
CA PRO A 288 11.92 -8.21 -12.82
C PRO A 288 11.42 -6.77 -12.64
N PRO A 289 11.70 -5.87 -13.60
CA PRO A 289 11.07 -4.56 -13.65
C PRO A 289 9.54 -4.69 -13.65
N LYS A 290 8.90 -3.85 -12.84
CA LYS A 290 7.43 -3.87 -12.69
C LYS A 290 6.85 -2.48 -12.88
N ARG A 291 5.67 -2.41 -13.51
CA ARG A 291 4.87 -1.17 -13.50
C ARG A 291 4.40 -0.88 -12.09
N GLY A 292 4.42 0.39 -11.70
CA GLY A 292 3.94 0.83 -10.40
C GLY A 292 3.51 2.29 -10.40
N PRO A 293 3.09 2.81 -9.22
CA PRO A 293 2.69 4.20 -9.07
C PRO A 293 3.81 5.18 -9.42
N SER A 294 3.43 6.30 -10.00
CA SER A 294 4.32 7.44 -10.21
C SER A 294 4.67 8.13 -8.89
N LYS A 295 5.82 8.82 -8.87
CA LYS A 295 6.34 9.60 -7.74
C LYS A 295 6.90 10.91 -8.27
N ARG A 296 6.86 12.00 -7.50
CA ARG A 296 7.40 13.30 -7.96
C ARG A 296 8.87 13.22 -8.39
N PHE A 297 9.70 12.45 -7.66
CA PHE A 297 11.09 12.21 -8.05
C PHE A 297 11.23 11.45 -9.38
N TYR A 298 10.34 10.49 -9.66
CA TYR A 298 10.33 9.77 -10.94
C TYR A 298 9.91 10.69 -12.10
N ARG A 299 8.93 11.57 -11.88
CA ARG A 299 8.48 12.56 -12.86
C ARG A 299 9.55 13.62 -13.15
N LYS A 300 10.25 14.11 -12.13
CA LYS A 300 11.29 15.13 -12.29
C LYS A 300 12.61 14.63 -12.87
N PHE A 301 13.05 13.43 -12.50
CA PHE A 301 14.42 12.95 -12.82
C PHE A 301 14.46 11.70 -13.73
N GLY A 302 13.31 11.09 -14.04
CA GLY A 302 13.22 9.79 -14.73
C GLY A 302 13.24 8.62 -13.75
N SER A 303 12.30 7.68 -13.87
CA SER A 303 12.21 6.50 -12.99
C SER A 303 13.38 5.52 -13.19
N ASP A 304 13.96 5.51 -14.39
CA ASP A 304 15.18 4.80 -14.78
C ASP A 304 16.42 5.20 -13.97
N ARG A 305 16.38 6.36 -13.28
CA ARG A 305 17.44 6.78 -12.36
C ARG A 305 17.29 6.22 -10.95
N PHE A 306 16.24 5.45 -10.62
CA PHE A 306 16.00 4.97 -9.25
C PHE A 306 16.03 3.45 -9.16
N LEU A 307 16.74 2.94 -8.15
CA LEU A 307 16.82 1.52 -7.82
C LEU A 307 16.33 1.31 -6.37
N SER A 308 15.40 0.38 -6.18
CA SER A 308 14.83 0.06 -4.85
C SER A 308 15.41 -1.26 -4.33
N LEU A 309 16.25 -1.20 -3.31
CA LEU A 309 16.90 -2.36 -2.70
C LEU A 309 16.10 -2.86 -1.48
N LYS A 310 15.45 -4.04 -1.57
CA LYS A 310 14.92 -4.74 -0.38
C LYS A 310 16.11 -5.35 0.37
N VAL A 311 16.28 -5.01 1.64
CA VAL A 311 17.30 -5.65 2.50
C VAL A 311 16.62 -6.79 3.25
N ASP A 312 17.01 -8.03 2.95
CA ASP A 312 16.59 -9.21 3.73
C ASP A 312 17.72 -9.59 4.70
N ALA A 313 17.63 -8.98 5.89
CA ALA A 313 18.54 -9.17 7.00
C ALA A 313 17.73 -9.22 8.30
N ASP A 314 18.01 -10.20 9.17
CA ASP A 314 17.46 -10.25 10.52
C ASP A 314 18.24 -9.29 11.44
N LEU A 315 18.04 -7.98 11.24
CA LEU A 315 18.81 -6.89 11.87
C LEU A 315 18.78 -6.92 13.42
N GLN A 316 17.85 -7.66 14.03
CA GLN A 316 17.80 -7.86 15.48
C GLN A 316 18.77 -8.95 15.99
N LYS A 317 19.42 -9.70 15.09
CA LYS A 317 20.43 -10.72 15.40
C LYS A 317 21.85 -10.34 14.99
N LEU A 318 22.02 -9.33 14.11
CA LEU A 318 23.34 -8.88 13.72
C LEU A 318 24.07 -8.29 14.93
N ASN A 319 25.30 -8.73 15.15
CA ASN A 319 26.16 -8.11 16.16
C ASN A 319 26.64 -6.72 15.67
N PRO A 320 27.15 -5.85 16.55
CA PRO A 320 27.53 -4.48 16.18
C PRO A 320 28.54 -4.37 15.04
N ASN A 321 29.45 -5.35 14.90
CA ASN A 321 30.44 -5.39 13.82
C ASN A 321 29.83 -5.84 12.47
N GLU A 322 28.88 -6.78 12.49
CA GLU A 322 28.11 -7.17 11.29
C GLU A 322 27.22 -6.02 10.80
N LEU A 323 26.56 -5.32 11.72
CA LEU A 323 25.73 -4.16 11.39
C LEU A 323 26.57 -3.02 10.78
N GLU A 324 27.78 -2.80 11.31
CA GLU A 324 28.73 -1.83 10.78
C GLU A 324 29.30 -2.24 9.41
N LYS A 325 29.60 -3.54 9.19
CA LYS A 325 29.95 -4.06 7.86
C LYS A 325 28.81 -3.85 6.85
N LEU A 326 27.56 -4.10 7.24
CA LEU A 326 26.39 -3.85 6.41
C LEU A 326 26.24 -2.36 6.07
N LYS A 327 26.40 -1.45 7.04
CA LYS A 327 26.38 0.00 6.79
C LYS A 327 27.41 0.42 5.75
N ARG A 328 28.65 -0.05 5.87
CA ARG A 328 29.74 0.26 4.94
C ARG A 328 29.47 -0.25 3.53
N LEU A 329 28.86 -1.43 3.38
CA LEU A 329 28.42 -1.94 2.08
C LEU A 329 27.31 -1.08 1.48
N LEU A 330 26.28 -0.74 2.27
CA LEU A 330 25.13 0.05 1.80
C LEU A 330 25.51 1.47 1.36
N LEU A 331 26.55 2.07 1.96
CA LEU A 331 27.10 3.36 1.54
C LEU A 331 27.97 3.28 0.26
N LYS A 332 28.50 2.10 -0.11
CA LYS A 332 29.24 1.93 -1.37
C LYS A 332 28.30 2.03 -2.58
N PRO A 333 28.64 2.82 -3.62
CA PRO A 333 27.80 2.94 -4.81
C PRO A 333 27.62 1.60 -5.55
N ILE A 334 26.40 1.35 -6.03
CA ILE A 334 26.08 0.20 -6.88
C ILE A 334 26.36 0.58 -8.34
N ILE A 335 27.18 -0.20 -9.05
CA ILE A 335 27.43 -0.04 -10.48
C ILE A 335 26.57 -1.04 -11.24
N LEU A 336 25.73 -0.57 -12.17
CA LEU A 336 24.71 -1.39 -12.80
C LEU A 336 24.30 -0.83 -14.16
N ALA A 337 24.33 -1.67 -15.21
CA ALA A 337 24.01 -1.32 -16.60
C ALA A 337 24.62 0.03 -17.09
N GLY A 338 25.90 0.27 -16.83
CA GLY A 338 26.61 1.49 -17.25
C GLY A 338 26.23 2.77 -16.48
N ARG A 339 25.60 2.64 -15.31
CA ARG A 339 25.26 3.74 -14.39
C ARG A 339 25.79 3.47 -12.98
N THR A 340 26.01 4.54 -12.21
CA THR A 340 26.41 4.48 -10.79
C THR A 340 25.33 5.04 -9.90
N PHE A 341 24.80 4.18 -9.04
CA PHE A 341 23.70 4.44 -8.10
C PHE A 341 24.26 4.70 -6.69
N GLU A 342 23.93 5.85 -6.11
CA GLU A 342 24.32 6.24 -4.74
C GLU A 342 23.10 6.25 -3.81
N LEU A 343 23.30 5.99 -2.52
CA LEU A 343 22.21 5.92 -1.53
C LEU A 343 21.50 7.28 -1.42
N LEU A 344 20.17 7.29 -1.55
CA LEU A 344 19.33 8.48 -1.44
C LEU A 344 18.50 8.50 -0.16
N TYR A 345 17.80 7.41 0.16
CA TYR A 345 16.85 7.37 1.27
C TYR A 345 16.53 5.94 1.72
N GLY A 346 16.07 5.74 2.95
CA GLY A 346 15.59 4.44 3.44
C GLY A 346 14.17 4.53 4.02
N LYS A 347 13.32 3.55 3.73
CA LYS A 347 11.94 3.42 4.24
C LYS A 347 11.54 1.95 4.35
N ASP A 348 10.90 1.57 5.47
CA ASP A 348 10.50 0.18 5.74
C ASP A 348 11.72 -0.77 5.58
N ASN A 349 11.60 -1.91 4.89
CA ASN A 349 12.76 -2.77 4.55
C ASN A 349 13.46 -2.37 3.22
N THR A 350 13.27 -1.14 2.71
CA THR A 350 13.73 -0.71 1.37
C THR A 350 14.65 0.51 1.40
N ILE A 351 15.82 0.40 0.76
CA ILE A 351 16.74 1.52 0.52
C ILE A 351 16.64 1.94 -0.95
N PHE A 352 16.36 3.22 -1.16
CA PHE A 352 16.33 3.86 -2.47
C PHE A 352 17.72 4.39 -2.82
N TYR A 353 18.24 3.96 -3.97
CA TYR A 353 19.43 4.52 -4.59
C TYR A 353 19.05 5.34 -5.83
N PHE A 354 19.89 6.32 -6.17
CA PHE A 354 19.71 7.20 -7.32
C PHE A 354 20.98 7.26 -8.20
N ALA A 355 20.80 7.12 -9.52
CA ALA A 355 21.86 7.15 -10.51
C ALA A 355 22.43 8.58 -10.68
N THR A 356 23.57 8.88 -10.06
CA THR A 356 24.19 10.23 -10.11
C THR A 356 24.89 10.48 -11.45
N ARG A 357 25.48 9.43 -12.03
CA ARG A 357 26.26 9.45 -13.28
C ARG A 357 26.10 8.14 -14.04
N GLY A 358 26.37 8.18 -15.34
CA GLY A 358 26.32 7.01 -16.21
C GLY A 358 25.97 7.39 -17.64
N LYS A 359 25.83 6.39 -18.50
CA LYS A 359 25.44 6.61 -19.90
C LYS A 359 23.95 7.02 -20.00
N ASN A 360 23.66 7.87 -20.98
CA ASN A 360 22.33 8.43 -21.29
C ASN A 360 21.66 9.24 -20.15
N ILE A 361 22.42 9.77 -19.18
CA ILE A 361 21.89 10.65 -18.11
C ILE A 361 22.79 11.87 -17.82
N LYS A 362 22.17 13.03 -17.57
CA LYS A 362 22.88 14.23 -17.10
C LYS A 362 23.49 13.97 -15.71
N LYS A 363 24.81 14.14 -15.58
CA LYS A 363 25.54 14.04 -14.30
C LYS A 363 24.97 15.03 -13.28
N THR A 364 24.66 14.54 -12.09
CA THR A 364 24.23 15.33 -10.93
C THR A 364 24.75 14.65 -9.66
N SER A 365 24.22 14.99 -8.48
CA SER A 365 24.59 14.39 -7.20
C SER A 365 23.37 14.18 -6.29
N ILE A 366 23.50 13.37 -5.25
CA ILE A 366 22.44 13.19 -4.24
C ILE A 366 22.14 14.53 -3.56
N TYR A 367 23.16 15.34 -3.29
CA TYR A 367 23.02 16.70 -2.77
C TYR A 367 22.09 17.56 -3.65
N LYS A 368 22.30 17.58 -4.97
CA LYS A 368 21.49 18.41 -5.88
C LYS A 368 20.05 17.92 -6.05
N LEU A 369 19.80 16.62 -5.93
CA LEU A 369 18.43 16.07 -5.90
C LEU A 369 17.73 16.49 -4.61
N ILE A 370 18.41 16.36 -3.47
CA ILE A 370 17.85 16.77 -2.17
C ILE A 370 17.61 18.27 -2.13
N ASP A 371 18.54 19.11 -2.59
CA ASP A 371 18.38 20.59 -2.63
C ASP A 371 17.20 21.04 -3.51
N TRP A 372 16.96 20.35 -4.63
CA TRP A 372 15.78 20.59 -5.47
C TRP A 372 14.46 20.25 -4.73
N HIS A 373 14.47 19.24 -3.86
CA HIS A 373 13.30 18.86 -3.07
C HIS A 373 13.12 19.70 -1.81
N ILE A 374 14.17 19.88 -1.00
CA ILE A 374 14.24 20.67 0.23
C ILE A 374 15.48 21.58 0.11
N PRO A 375 15.31 22.89 -0.12
CA PRO A 375 16.44 23.80 -0.30
C PRO A 375 17.35 23.87 0.93
N PHE A 376 18.67 23.77 0.76
CA PHE A 376 19.67 23.95 1.83
C PHE A 376 19.93 25.44 2.14
N LYS A 377 18.86 26.19 2.44
CA LYS A 377 18.89 27.64 2.72
C LYS A 377 17.67 28.10 3.53
N GLY A 378 17.77 29.27 4.14
CA GLY A 378 16.74 29.81 5.04
C GLY A 378 16.48 28.90 6.24
N ASP A 379 15.25 28.88 6.75
CA ASP A 379 14.89 28.14 7.95
C ASP A 379 15.02 26.61 7.84
N ASN A 380 15.13 26.07 6.62
CA ASN A 380 15.43 24.64 6.41
C ASN A 380 16.79 24.25 7.02
N LEU A 381 17.76 25.17 7.11
CA LEU A 381 19.06 24.96 7.75
C LEU A 381 18.95 24.74 9.26
N ASN A 382 17.94 25.38 9.89
CA ASN A 382 17.64 25.25 11.31
C ASN A 382 16.89 23.95 11.66
N MET A 383 16.48 23.16 10.66
CA MET A 383 15.77 21.90 10.86
C MET A 383 16.70 20.84 11.45
N SER A 384 16.21 20.05 12.42
CA SER A 384 16.96 18.88 12.90
C SER A 384 17.10 17.83 11.80
N VAL A 385 18.22 17.11 11.78
CA VAL A 385 18.53 16.12 10.74
C VAL A 385 17.41 15.07 10.64
N SER A 386 16.90 14.57 11.76
CA SER A 386 15.79 13.62 11.81
C SER A 386 14.51 14.15 11.15
N LYS A 387 14.15 15.42 11.41
CA LYS A 387 12.98 16.06 10.80
C LYS A 387 13.19 16.26 9.30
N PHE A 388 14.37 16.73 8.87
CA PHE A 388 14.73 16.93 7.46
C PHE A 388 14.74 15.62 6.66
N VAL A 389 15.38 14.58 7.19
CA VAL A 389 15.40 13.23 6.58
C VAL A 389 13.98 12.69 6.42
N SER A 390 13.08 12.91 7.39
CA SER A 390 11.66 12.56 7.25
C SER A 390 10.94 13.31 6.10
N ARG A 391 11.47 14.44 5.62
CA ARG A 391 10.87 15.21 4.53
C ARG A 391 11.26 14.71 3.14
N ILE A 392 12.38 13.99 3.01
CA ILE A 392 12.82 13.39 1.74
C ILE A 392 11.75 12.41 1.20
N ALA A 393 11.07 11.70 2.10
CA ALA A 393 9.97 10.79 1.79
C ALA A 393 8.78 11.42 1.02
N LEU A 394 8.57 12.75 1.08
CA LEU A 394 7.49 13.39 0.33
C LEU A 394 7.68 13.24 -1.19
N GLY A 395 8.91 13.35 -1.69
CA GLY A 395 9.21 13.18 -3.12
C GLY A 395 9.14 11.73 -3.62
N LEU A 396 9.22 10.78 -2.68
CA LEU A 396 9.07 9.33 -2.91
C LEU A 396 7.64 8.81 -2.66
N SER A 397 6.67 9.69 -2.39
CA SER A 397 5.27 9.30 -2.15
C SER A 397 4.57 8.86 -3.43
N ASP A 398 3.87 7.72 -3.35
CA ASP A 398 3.04 7.18 -4.43
C ASP A 398 1.88 8.13 -4.72
N THR A 399 1.85 8.69 -5.93
CA THR A 399 0.99 9.84 -6.27
C THR A 399 0.65 9.89 -7.76
N ARG A 400 -0.63 10.16 -8.08
CA ARG A 400 -1.02 10.62 -9.42
C ARG A 400 -0.92 12.15 -9.47
N PRO A 401 -0.20 12.74 -10.46
CA PRO A 401 -0.25 14.18 -10.69
C PRO A 401 -1.64 14.57 -11.19
N THR A 402 -2.11 15.78 -10.83
CA THR A 402 -3.44 16.26 -11.23
C THR A 402 -3.42 17.71 -11.72
N VAL A 403 -3.65 18.70 -10.85
CA VAL A 403 -3.72 20.12 -11.21
C VAL A 403 -2.37 20.77 -10.99
N ILE A 404 -1.77 21.33 -12.04
CA ILE A 404 -0.68 22.31 -11.94
C ILE A 404 -1.33 23.66 -11.69
N PHE A 405 -1.01 24.29 -10.56
CA PHE A 405 -1.51 25.62 -10.19
C PHE A 405 -0.53 26.71 -10.62
N GLN A 406 -1.01 27.90 -10.98
CA GLN A 406 -0.15 29.07 -11.15
C GLN A 406 0.29 29.63 -9.78
N PRO A 407 1.42 30.37 -9.69
CA PRO A 407 1.89 30.92 -8.42
C PRO A 407 0.84 31.77 -7.67
N THR A 408 -0.01 32.49 -8.40
CA THR A 408 -1.13 33.30 -7.87
C THR A 408 -2.35 32.50 -7.42
N GLU A 409 -2.46 31.24 -7.83
CA GLU A 409 -3.55 30.32 -7.43
C GLU A 409 -3.24 29.57 -6.12
N ILE A 410 -1.98 29.60 -5.66
CA ILE A 410 -1.51 28.96 -4.44
C ILE A 410 -1.58 29.96 -3.27
N ARG A 411 -2.60 29.83 -2.42
CA ARG A 411 -2.88 30.75 -1.30
C ARG A 411 -2.22 30.24 -0.03
N ARG A 412 -1.17 30.90 0.48
CA ARG A 412 -0.64 30.61 1.83
C ARG A 412 -1.59 31.21 2.87
N VAL A 413 -2.05 30.40 3.83
CA VAL A 413 -2.96 30.83 4.90
C VAL A 413 -2.49 30.31 6.26
N LYS A 414 -2.87 31.00 7.33
CA LYS A 414 -2.58 30.55 8.70
C LYS A 414 -3.46 29.38 9.11
N ASP A 415 -3.03 28.65 10.13
CA ASP A 415 -3.92 27.73 10.86
C ASP A 415 -4.86 28.47 11.80
N VAL A 416 -5.99 27.83 12.11
CA VAL A 416 -6.84 28.24 13.23
C VAL A 416 -6.26 27.64 14.50
N THR A 417 -6.10 28.45 15.55
CA THR A 417 -5.55 28.01 16.84
C THR A 417 -6.59 28.01 17.95
N SER A 418 -6.26 27.34 19.06
CA SER A 418 -6.87 27.58 20.36
C SER A 418 -6.79 29.06 20.78
N ALA A 419 -7.62 29.48 21.73
CA ALA A 419 -7.69 30.87 22.17
C ALA A 419 -6.43 31.36 22.91
N ASP A 420 -5.62 30.43 23.45
CA ASP A 420 -4.29 30.70 24.00
C ASP A 420 -3.15 30.64 22.96
N GLY A 421 -3.45 30.28 21.70
CA GLY A 421 -2.48 30.14 20.61
C GLY A 421 -1.61 28.88 20.64
N ASN A 422 -1.71 28.02 21.67
CA ASN A 422 -0.78 26.90 21.87
C ASN A 422 -1.11 25.65 21.04
N HIS A 423 -2.34 25.50 20.53
CA HIS A 423 -2.79 24.32 19.81
C HIS A 423 -3.37 24.64 18.44
N CYS A 424 -2.96 23.87 17.43
CA CYS A 424 -3.52 23.95 16.09
C CYS A 424 -4.85 23.18 15.99
N LEU A 425 -5.88 23.82 15.45
CA LEU A 425 -7.23 23.27 15.27
C LEU A 425 -7.51 22.82 13.83
N THR A 426 -6.63 23.15 12.87
CA THR A 426 -6.73 22.79 11.44
C THR A 426 -5.57 21.92 10.93
N ASP A 427 -4.75 21.34 11.82
CA ASP A 427 -3.47 20.70 11.47
C ASP A 427 -3.58 19.71 10.30
N GLY A 428 -2.98 20.05 9.17
CA GLY A 428 -2.95 19.20 7.99
C GLY A 428 -4.11 19.37 6.99
N CYS A 429 -5.09 20.26 7.21
CA CYS A 429 -6.22 20.44 6.27
C CYS A 429 -6.47 21.90 5.81
N GLY A 430 -6.78 22.08 4.53
CA GLY A 430 -7.04 23.38 3.89
C GLY A 430 -8.09 23.30 2.78
N ALA A 431 -8.60 24.45 2.33
CA ALA A 431 -9.62 24.49 1.29
C ALA A 431 -9.03 24.36 -0.14
N ILE A 432 -9.84 23.85 -1.07
CA ILE A 432 -9.56 23.84 -2.51
C ILE A 432 -10.81 24.27 -3.29
N SER A 433 -10.60 25.10 -4.31
CA SER A 433 -11.67 25.59 -5.20
C SER A 433 -12.49 24.48 -5.86
N LEU A 434 -13.76 24.76 -6.12
CA LEU A 434 -14.65 23.85 -6.87
C LEU A 434 -14.08 23.52 -8.26
N LEU A 435 -13.52 24.50 -8.98
CA LEU A 435 -12.97 24.27 -10.32
C LEU A 435 -11.69 23.41 -10.29
N ALA A 436 -10.80 23.59 -9.31
CA ALA A 436 -9.65 22.70 -9.17
C ALA A 436 -10.08 21.28 -8.76
N MET A 437 -11.01 21.15 -7.81
CA MET A 437 -11.51 19.84 -7.36
C MET A 437 -12.25 19.09 -8.48
N ARG A 438 -12.99 19.80 -9.35
CA ARG A 438 -13.60 19.21 -10.55
C ARG A 438 -12.55 18.81 -11.59
N LYS A 439 -11.51 19.62 -11.80
CA LYS A 439 -10.37 19.26 -12.68
C LYS A 439 -9.59 18.04 -12.15
N VAL A 440 -9.51 17.85 -10.83
CA VAL A 440 -9.02 16.59 -10.24
C VAL A 440 -9.94 15.43 -10.61
N ALA A 441 -11.27 15.57 -10.48
CA ALA A 441 -12.22 14.51 -10.84
C ALA A 441 -12.15 14.13 -12.33
N GLU A 442 -12.10 15.13 -13.23
CA GLU A 442 -11.90 14.97 -14.67
C GLU A 442 -10.61 14.16 -14.96
N VAL A 443 -9.47 14.58 -14.41
CA VAL A 443 -8.18 13.88 -14.54
C VAL A 443 -8.23 12.46 -13.98
N MET A 444 -8.86 12.27 -12.82
CA MET A 444 -8.93 10.99 -12.14
C MET A 444 -9.96 10.03 -12.78
N SER A 445 -10.75 10.53 -13.75
CA SER A 445 -11.84 9.83 -14.44
C SER A 445 -13.00 9.45 -13.51
N TRP A 446 -13.38 10.36 -12.61
CA TRP A 446 -14.53 10.22 -11.72
C TRP A 446 -15.76 10.97 -12.25
N THR A 447 -16.94 10.42 -11.97
CA THR A 447 -18.25 11.01 -12.33
C THR A 447 -18.73 12.09 -11.37
N GLU A 448 -18.12 12.19 -10.20
CA GLU A 448 -18.48 13.11 -9.12
C GLU A 448 -17.26 13.93 -8.69
N THR A 449 -17.49 15.18 -8.27
CA THR A 449 -16.44 16.00 -7.63
C THR A 449 -16.29 15.54 -6.18
N PRO A 450 -15.10 15.10 -5.72
CA PRO A 450 -14.94 14.61 -4.36
C PRO A 450 -15.07 15.74 -3.34
N CYS A 451 -15.68 15.44 -2.18
CA CYS A 451 -15.82 16.38 -1.08
C CYS A 451 -14.47 16.75 -0.42
N ALA A 452 -13.52 15.81 -0.40
CA ALA A 452 -12.14 16.01 0.05
C ALA A 452 -11.19 14.92 -0.49
N LEU A 453 -9.89 15.21 -0.52
CA LEU A 453 -8.81 14.30 -0.97
C LEU A 453 -7.55 14.43 -0.10
N GLN A 454 -6.67 13.43 -0.14
CA GLN A 454 -5.31 13.53 0.42
C GLN A 454 -4.30 13.73 -0.73
N GLY A 455 -3.42 14.71 -0.60
CA GLY A 455 -2.43 15.04 -1.64
C GLY A 455 -1.09 15.53 -1.11
N ARG A 456 -0.22 15.94 -2.02
CA ARG A 456 1.01 16.71 -1.76
C ARG A 456 1.10 17.82 -2.81
N ILE A 457 1.67 18.98 -2.48
CA ILE A 457 1.97 20.05 -3.44
C ILE A 457 3.15 20.86 -2.87
N GLY A 458 4.24 21.00 -3.63
CA GLY A 458 5.50 21.53 -3.09
C GLY A 458 5.89 20.79 -1.80
N SER A 459 6.17 21.53 -0.74
CA SER A 459 6.43 20.98 0.61
C SER A 459 5.19 20.65 1.44
N ALA A 460 3.98 20.92 0.95
CA ALA A 460 2.74 20.70 1.68
C ALA A 460 2.30 19.23 1.66
N LYS A 461 1.88 18.72 2.82
CA LYS A 461 1.25 17.40 3.02
C LYS A 461 -0.03 17.58 3.83
N GLY A 462 -1.15 17.07 3.32
CA GLY A 462 -2.42 17.17 4.00
C GLY A 462 -3.63 16.58 3.28
N ILE A 463 -4.80 16.84 3.86
CA ILE A 463 -6.11 16.79 3.19
C ILE A 463 -6.43 18.16 2.56
N TRP A 464 -7.07 18.15 1.40
CA TRP A 464 -7.79 19.31 0.88
C TRP A 464 -9.28 19.02 0.80
N PHE A 465 -10.10 19.90 1.36
CA PHE A 465 -11.56 19.83 1.31
C PHE A 465 -12.13 20.86 0.35
N LEU A 466 -13.23 20.50 -0.31
CA LEU A 466 -13.96 21.37 -1.22
C LEU A 466 -14.43 22.63 -0.47
N ASP A 467 -14.14 23.81 -1.02
CA ASP A 467 -14.53 25.11 -0.46
C ASP A 467 -16.02 25.18 -0.09
N PRO A 468 -16.39 25.66 1.11
CA PRO A 468 -17.78 25.72 1.54
C PRO A 468 -18.64 26.73 0.76
N ASN A 469 -18.05 27.70 0.05
CA ASN A 469 -18.82 28.67 -0.74
C ASN A 469 -19.25 28.09 -2.10
N LEU A 470 -18.50 27.11 -2.63
CA LEU A 470 -18.69 26.49 -3.95
C LEU A 470 -18.65 27.51 -5.11
N ASP A 471 -17.97 28.64 -4.92
CA ASP A 471 -18.00 29.74 -5.87
C ASP A 471 -17.20 29.43 -7.14
N ILE A 472 -17.92 29.23 -8.25
CA ILE A 472 -17.37 29.02 -9.59
C ILE A 472 -16.60 30.26 -10.08
N SER A 473 -16.99 31.48 -9.67
CA SER A 473 -16.34 32.72 -10.09
C SER A 473 -15.00 32.97 -9.39
N SER A 474 -14.74 32.32 -8.25
CA SER A 474 -13.46 32.39 -7.53
C SER A 474 -12.26 31.79 -8.27
N GLY A 475 -12.50 31.09 -9.39
CA GLY A 475 -11.46 30.54 -10.26
C GLY A 475 -10.86 29.22 -9.78
N ILE A 476 -9.65 28.91 -10.25
CA ILE A 476 -8.83 27.80 -9.77
C ILE A 476 -7.92 28.31 -8.65
N TRP A 477 -7.96 27.67 -7.50
CA TRP A 477 -7.07 27.94 -6.37
C TRP A 477 -7.00 26.79 -5.36
N ILE A 478 -5.96 26.82 -4.53
CA ILE A 478 -5.70 25.87 -3.43
C ILE A 478 -5.08 26.62 -2.24
N GLU A 479 -5.53 26.34 -1.02
CA GLU A 479 -4.91 26.87 0.21
C GLU A 479 -3.81 25.95 0.73
N LEU A 480 -2.69 26.52 1.19
CA LEU A 480 -1.67 25.82 1.94
C LEU A 480 -1.60 26.39 3.36
N ARG A 481 -1.95 25.59 4.37
CA ARG A 481 -1.80 25.97 5.78
C ARG A 481 -0.35 25.85 6.26
N GLU A 482 0.04 26.66 7.24
CA GLU A 482 1.36 26.59 7.90
C GLU A 482 1.67 25.17 8.41
N SER A 483 0.67 24.49 9.01
CA SER A 483 0.72 23.10 9.45
C SER A 483 0.93 22.09 8.32
N GLN A 484 0.36 22.34 7.14
CA GLN A 484 0.53 21.49 5.96
C GLN A 484 1.93 21.63 5.37
N VAL A 485 2.51 22.85 5.36
CA VAL A 485 3.81 23.19 4.79
C VAL A 485 4.94 22.60 5.66
N LYS A 486 5.46 21.44 5.26
CA LYS A 486 6.36 20.65 6.14
C LYS A 486 7.83 21.13 6.15
N PHE A 487 8.18 22.09 5.29
CA PHE A 487 9.43 22.87 5.12
C PHE A 487 9.17 24.02 4.10
N ASP A 488 10.03 25.03 3.91
CA ASP A 488 9.83 26.01 2.80
C ASP A 488 10.59 25.56 1.55
N VAL A 489 9.87 25.33 0.43
CA VAL A 489 10.46 24.90 -0.85
C VAL A 489 10.77 26.07 -1.79
N TRP A 490 10.28 27.28 -1.46
CA TRP A 490 10.36 28.49 -2.27
C TRP A 490 11.16 29.62 -1.60
N CYS A 491 11.98 29.32 -0.60
CA CYS A 491 12.67 30.33 0.20
C CYS A 491 13.64 31.20 -0.63
N GLY A 492 13.25 32.46 -0.83
CA GLY A 492 14.05 33.52 -1.45
C GLY A 492 14.45 33.28 -2.91
N ASP A 493 13.58 32.68 -3.72
CA ASP A 493 13.94 32.13 -5.03
C ASP A 493 12.70 31.96 -5.91
N GLU A 494 12.47 32.96 -6.78
CA GLU A 494 11.30 33.05 -7.65
C GLU A 494 11.38 32.07 -8.84
N ASP A 495 12.60 31.68 -9.26
CA ASP A 495 12.80 30.65 -10.28
C ASP A 495 12.20 29.30 -9.84
N ARG A 496 12.22 28.98 -8.54
CA ARG A 496 11.54 27.78 -8.00
C ARG A 496 10.01 27.85 -8.01
N PHE A 497 9.40 29.02 -8.22
CA PHE A 497 7.98 29.11 -8.57
C PHE A 497 7.72 28.79 -10.06
N SER A 498 8.71 28.86 -10.95
CA SER A 498 8.52 28.40 -12.34
C SER A 498 8.32 26.87 -12.42
N ASP A 499 8.96 26.12 -11.54
CA ASP A 499 8.99 24.64 -11.57
C ASP A 499 7.61 24.01 -11.32
N GLU A 500 6.99 23.53 -12.40
CA GLU A 500 5.64 22.95 -12.37
C GLU A 500 5.53 21.76 -11.42
N ALA A 501 6.57 20.92 -11.31
CA ALA A 501 6.58 19.76 -10.41
C ALA A 501 6.58 20.14 -8.91
N LEU A 502 6.78 21.42 -8.57
CA LEU A 502 6.58 21.97 -7.22
C LEU A 502 5.18 22.61 -7.04
N ARG A 503 4.45 22.86 -8.14
CA ARG A 503 3.08 23.42 -8.18
C ARG A 503 2.00 22.39 -8.54
N THR A 504 2.38 21.18 -8.93
CA THR A 504 1.45 20.05 -9.15
C THR A 504 0.84 19.58 -7.83
N LEU A 505 -0.49 19.43 -7.80
CA LEU A 505 -1.20 18.65 -6.80
C LEU A 505 -1.07 17.16 -7.11
N ASP A 506 -0.23 16.51 -6.31
CA ASP A 506 0.07 15.08 -6.34
C ASP A 506 -0.94 14.34 -5.44
N VAL A 507 -2.01 13.78 -6.01
CA VAL A 507 -3.05 13.07 -5.25
C VAL A 507 -2.55 11.70 -4.79
N VAL A 508 -2.64 11.45 -3.49
CA VAL A 508 -2.27 10.19 -2.82
C VAL A 508 -3.45 9.23 -2.75
N LYS A 509 -4.61 9.74 -2.28
CA LYS A 509 -5.89 9.02 -2.25
C LYS A 509 -7.03 10.03 -2.31
N VAL A 510 -8.14 9.69 -2.95
CA VAL A 510 -9.43 10.27 -2.55
C VAL A 510 -9.96 9.50 -1.35
N ILE A 511 -10.86 10.12 -0.59
CA ILE A 511 -11.43 9.50 0.60
C ILE A 511 -12.19 8.22 0.23
N LYS A 512 -11.92 7.16 0.99
CA LYS A 512 -12.52 5.84 0.75
C LYS A 512 -14.00 5.87 1.14
N LEU A 513 -14.87 5.40 0.25
CA LEU A 513 -16.28 5.17 0.57
C LEU A 513 -16.43 4.19 1.75
N PRO A 514 -17.23 4.52 2.79
CA PRO A 514 -17.38 3.72 4.00
C PRO A 514 -18.45 2.64 3.82
N SER A 515 -18.31 1.79 2.79
CA SER A 515 -19.29 0.75 2.46
C SER A 515 -19.38 -0.36 3.50
N THR A 516 -18.29 -0.66 4.19
CA THR A 516 -18.22 -1.70 5.24
C THR A 516 -18.40 -1.10 6.64
N PRO A 517 -19.12 -1.77 7.56
CA PRO A 517 -19.13 -1.42 8.97
C PRO A 517 -17.73 -1.35 9.61
N GLY A 518 -17.63 -0.61 10.71
CA GLY A 518 -16.42 -0.63 11.54
C GLY A 518 -16.27 -1.93 12.32
N TYR A 519 -15.03 -2.23 12.71
CA TYR A 519 -14.67 -3.37 13.55
C TYR A 519 -14.08 -2.89 14.87
N LEU A 520 -14.46 -3.54 15.96
CA LEU A 520 -13.69 -3.51 17.19
C LEU A 520 -12.40 -4.32 17.03
N ASN A 521 -11.51 -4.17 18.01
CA ASN A 521 -10.24 -4.89 18.14
C ASN A 521 -9.83 -4.90 19.63
N THR A 522 -8.76 -5.61 19.97
CA THR A 522 -8.30 -5.74 21.37
C THR A 522 -8.05 -4.41 22.08
N GLN A 523 -7.52 -3.39 21.38
CA GLN A 523 -7.28 -2.05 21.92
C GLN A 523 -8.61 -1.34 22.23
N TYR A 524 -9.52 -1.27 21.26
CA TYR A 524 -10.81 -0.61 21.43
C TYR A 524 -11.62 -1.27 22.55
N ILE A 525 -11.70 -2.61 22.58
CA ILE A 525 -12.48 -3.36 23.58
C ILE A 525 -11.97 -3.07 25.00
N ARG A 526 -10.66 -3.01 25.21
CA ARG A 526 -10.06 -2.70 26.52
C ARG A 526 -10.38 -1.28 26.99
N VAL A 527 -10.29 -0.28 26.11
CA VAL A 527 -10.60 1.12 26.48
C VAL A 527 -12.12 1.32 26.66
N LEU A 528 -12.96 0.69 25.83
CA LEU A 528 -14.42 0.69 26.01
C LEU A 528 -14.84 0.03 27.33
N GLY A 529 -14.26 -1.13 27.67
CA GLY A 529 -14.49 -1.79 28.96
C GLY A 529 -14.06 -0.92 30.14
N CYS A 530 -12.90 -0.26 30.02
CA CYS A 530 -12.43 0.71 31.01
C CYS A 530 -13.33 1.96 31.13
N GLY A 531 -14.05 2.33 30.07
CA GLY A 531 -15.04 3.40 30.05
C GLY A 531 -16.44 2.98 30.49
N GLY A 532 -16.66 1.71 30.88
CA GLY A 532 -17.94 1.20 31.41
C GLY A 532 -18.76 0.30 30.47
N VAL A 533 -18.23 -0.09 29.30
CA VAL A 533 -18.94 -1.01 28.39
C VAL A 533 -18.74 -2.46 28.85
N GLU A 534 -19.82 -3.10 29.30
CA GLU A 534 -19.79 -4.44 29.90
C GLU A 534 -19.40 -5.54 28.89
N GLN A 535 -18.80 -6.63 29.40
CA GLN A 535 -18.38 -7.80 28.60
C GLN A 535 -19.54 -8.37 27.75
N GLU A 536 -20.75 -8.36 28.30
CA GLU A 536 -21.99 -8.83 27.68
C GLU A 536 -22.44 -7.98 26.47
N VAL A 537 -21.96 -6.74 26.33
CA VAL A 537 -22.17 -5.98 25.09
C VAL A 537 -21.37 -6.61 23.95
N PHE A 538 -20.11 -6.99 24.18
CA PHE A 538 -19.26 -7.60 23.16
C PHE A 538 -19.71 -9.03 22.80
N LEU A 539 -20.18 -9.81 23.78
CA LEU A 539 -20.72 -11.16 23.53
C LEU A 539 -21.99 -11.12 22.66
N ARG A 540 -22.93 -10.19 22.90
CA ARG A 540 -24.11 -10.03 22.03
C ARG A 540 -23.78 -9.58 20.61
N LEU A 541 -22.72 -8.80 20.43
CA LEU A 541 -22.22 -8.45 19.08
C LEU A 541 -21.66 -9.67 18.35
N VAL A 542 -20.90 -10.53 19.06
CA VAL A 542 -20.38 -11.80 18.54
C VAL A 542 -21.51 -12.78 18.20
N LEU A 543 -22.47 -12.98 19.12
CA LEU A 543 -23.67 -13.78 18.89
C LEU A 543 -24.46 -13.33 17.66
N ARG A 544 -24.68 -12.02 17.50
CA ARG A 544 -25.35 -11.46 16.31
C ARG A 544 -24.60 -11.81 15.03
N GLN A 545 -23.26 -11.70 15.03
CA GLN A 545 -22.45 -11.99 13.85
C GLN A 545 -22.38 -13.49 13.53
N ILE A 546 -22.34 -14.37 14.54
CA ILE A 546 -22.45 -15.83 14.37
C ILE A 546 -23.82 -16.19 13.76
N ASN A 547 -24.91 -15.63 14.31
CA ASN A 547 -26.26 -15.92 13.83
C ASN A 547 -26.55 -15.34 12.44
N GLU A 548 -25.96 -14.18 12.08
CA GLU A 548 -26.04 -13.65 10.72
C GLU A 548 -25.36 -14.60 9.72
N TYR A 549 -24.14 -15.07 10.00
CA TYR A 549 -23.49 -16.07 9.14
C TYR A 549 -24.26 -17.39 9.10
N LYS A 550 -24.77 -17.88 10.24
CA LYS A 550 -25.58 -19.11 10.29
C LYS A 550 -26.80 -19.00 9.38
N SER A 551 -27.58 -17.92 9.51
CA SER A 551 -28.83 -17.72 8.74
C SER A 551 -28.63 -17.48 7.25
N LYS A 552 -27.47 -16.96 6.81
CA LYS A 552 -27.14 -16.74 5.39
C LYS A 552 -26.49 -17.95 4.69
N ILE A 553 -25.96 -18.92 5.44
CA ILE A 553 -25.07 -19.95 4.88
C ILE A 553 -25.51 -21.38 5.24
N VAL A 554 -25.85 -21.65 6.50
CA VAL A 554 -26.03 -23.04 6.98
C VAL A 554 -27.37 -23.58 6.49
N GLY A 555 -27.32 -24.61 5.63
CA GLY A 555 -28.48 -25.15 4.93
C GLY A 555 -28.94 -24.33 3.72
N CYS A 556 -28.28 -23.21 3.39
CA CYS A 556 -28.57 -22.45 2.17
C CYS A 556 -28.05 -23.21 0.95
N ASN A 557 -28.92 -23.36 -0.07
CA ASN A 557 -28.61 -24.07 -1.31
C ASN A 557 -28.93 -23.24 -2.57
N ASP A 558 -29.37 -21.98 -2.42
CA ASP A 558 -29.56 -21.05 -3.54
C ASP A 558 -28.21 -20.42 -3.94
N PRO A 559 -27.74 -20.60 -5.20
CA PRO A 559 -26.53 -19.94 -5.68
C PRO A 559 -26.55 -18.41 -5.53
N LEU A 560 -27.72 -17.76 -5.67
CA LEU A 560 -27.83 -16.30 -5.65
C LEU A 560 -27.61 -15.73 -4.24
N GLU A 561 -28.15 -16.37 -3.20
CA GLU A 561 -27.93 -15.97 -1.81
C GLU A 561 -26.47 -16.17 -1.40
N LEU A 562 -25.86 -17.29 -1.82
CA LEU A 562 -24.45 -17.59 -1.54
C LEU A 562 -23.48 -16.67 -2.30
N ILE A 563 -23.75 -16.36 -3.58
CA ILE A 563 -22.99 -15.35 -4.35
C ILE A 563 -23.08 -13.99 -3.65
N LYS A 564 -24.30 -13.55 -3.32
CA LYS A 564 -24.54 -12.28 -2.63
C LYS A 564 -23.84 -12.22 -1.27
N TRP A 565 -23.88 -13.30 -0.48
CA TRP A 565 -23.14 -13.37 0.78
C TRP A 565 -21.62 -13.18 0.56
N ILE A 566 -21.05 -13.81 -0.47
CA ILE A 566 -19.62 -13.64 -0.78
C ILE A 566 -19.32 -12.19 -1.21
N GLU A 567 -20.13 -11.60 -2.10
CA GLU A 567 -19.92 -10.25 -2.62
C GLU A 567 -20.15 -9.15 -1.57
N GLU A 568 -21.06 -9.35 -0.60
CA GLU A 568 -21.31 -8.41 0.52
C GLU A 568 -20.16 -8.41 1.55
N ASN A 569 -19.54 -9.57 1.81
CA ASN A 569 -18.60 -9.73 2.92
C ASN A 569 -17.12 -9.67 2.52
N PHE A 570 -16.80 -9.97 1.25
CA PHE A 570 -15.41 -10.06 0.77
C PHE A 570 -15.14 -9.07 -0.37
N ASN A 571 -13.93 -8.51 -0.41
CA ASN A 571 -13.53 -7.52 -1.41
C ASN A 571 -13.17 -8.20 -2.75
N ILE A 572 -14.12 -8.89 -3.37
CA ILE A 572 -13.88 -9.75 -4.54
C ILE A 572 -13.26 -8.99 -5.71
N MET A 573 -13.75 -7.80 -6.04
CA MET A 573 -13.13 -6.98 -7.10
C MET A 573 -11.71 -6.52 -6.75
N GLY A 574 -11.41 -6.27 -5.47
CA GLY A 574 -10.04 -6.03 -5.02
C GLY A 574 -9.16 -7.27 -5.16
N MET A 575 -9.67 -8.44 -4.77
CA MET A 575 -8.99 -9.72 -4.94
C MET A 575 -8.72 -10.03 -6.41
N ARG A 576 -9.71 -9.84 -7.30
CA ARG A 576 -9.55 -9.96 -8.75
C ARG A 576 -8.53 -8.99 -9.33
N LEU A 577 -8.50 -7.73 -8.88
CA LEU A 577 -7.49 -6.76 -9.32
C LEU A 577 -6.09 -7.08 -8.80
N ASP A 578 -5.96 -7.64 -7.59
CA ASP A 578 -4.68 -8.10 -7.05
C ASP A 578 -4.23 -9.43 -7.70
N GLU A 579 -5.16 -10.34 -7.99
CA GLU A 579 -4.92 -11.55 -8.79
C GLU A 579 -4.60 -11.20 -10.25
N GLU A 580 -5.17 -10.16 -10.85
CA GLU A 580 -4.80 -9.73 -12.20
C GLU A 580 -3.37 -9.13 -12.22
N LYS A 581 -3.01 -8.33 -11.20
CA LYS A 581 -1.62 -7.87 -11.03
C LYS A 581 -0.67 -9.04 -10.82
N ASN A 582 -1.04 -10.01 -10.00
CA ASN A 582 -0.16 -11.13 -9.63
C ASN A 582 -0.12 -12.23 -10.70
N ALA A 583 -1.18 -12.45 -11.49
CA ALA A 583 -1.17 -13.36 -12.64
C ALA A 583 -0.42 -12.76 -13.84
N LYS A 584 -0.34 -11.43 -13.90
CA LYS A 584 0.61 -10.70 -14.76
C LYS A 584 2.05 -10.68 -14.20
N ILE A 585 2.28 -11.26 -13.01
CA ILE A 585 3.58 -11.42 -12.33
C ILE A 585 3.69 -12.85 -11.74
N TYR A 586 3.44 -13.88 -12.56
CA TYR A 586 3.98 -15.19 -12.23
C TYR A 586 5.52 -15.15 -12.43
N ASP A 587 6.35 -15.63 -11.50
CA ASP A 587 6.04 -16.52 -10.38
C ASP A 587 6.67 -16.09 -9.03
N ASP A 588 6.26 -16.76 -7.95
CA ASP A 588 6.93 -16.82 -6.65
C ASP A 588 7.15 -15.44 -5.99
N SER A 589 6.04 -14.80 -5.59
CA SER A 589 6.02 -13.82 -4.49
C SER A 589 4.74 -13.86 -3.64
N LEU A 590 3.80 -14.76 -3.95
CA LEU A 590 2.47 -14.85 -3.32
C LEU A 590 2.45 -15.44 -1.89
N LEU A 591 3.60 -15.58 -1.22
CA LEU A 591 3.68 -15.94 0.20
C LEU A 591 3.36 -14.75 1.13
N GLU A 592 3.63 -13.50 0.71
CA GLU A 592 3.44 -12.35 1.60
C GLU A 592 1.96 -11.93 1.75
N THR A 593 1.13 -12.02 0.69
CA THR A 593 -0.10 -11.18 0.55
C THR A 593 -1.46 -11.88 0.38
N SER A 594 -1.67 -13.15 0.74
CA SER A 594 -3.02 -13.60 1.17
C SER A 594 -2.99 -14.81 2.11
N SER A 595 -3.63 -14.71 3.29
CA SER A 595 -3.65 -15.77 4.30
C SER A 595 -4.63 -16.92 4.04
N ASN A 596 -5.34 -16.89 2.90
CA ASN A 596 -6.61 -17.61 2.76
C ASN A 596 -6.59 -18.74 1.70
N ASN A 597 -5.47 -18.98 1.02
CA ASN A 597 -5.41 -19.80 -0.21
C ASN A 597 -4.41 -20.98 -0.17
N SER A 598 -3.91 -21.41 1.01
CA SER A 598 -2.72 -22.29 1.05
C SER A 598 -2.95 -23.78 0.70
N SER A 599 -4.19 -24.29 0.71
CA SER A 599 -4.44 -25.74 0.52
C SER A 599 -4.07 -26.25 -0.88
N LEU A 600 -4.50 -25.58 -1.96
CA LEU A 600 -4.25 -26.08 -3.32
C LEU A 600 -2.80 -25.94 -3.78
N LEU A 601 -2.03 -24.98 -3.24
CA LEU A 601 -0.59 -24.89 -3.52
C LEU A 601 0.20 -25.98 -2.82
N GLU A 602 -0.29 -26.48 -1.67
CA GLU A 602 0.26 -27.63 -0.95
C GLU A 602 -0.14 -28.97 -1.62
N GLU A 603 -1.26 -29.03 -2.35
CA GLU A 603 -1.85 -30.25 -2.92
C GLU A 603 -1.58 -30.44 -4.43
N PHE A 604 -1.40 -29.36 -5.21
CA PHE A 604 -1.24 -29.39 -6.68
C PHE A 604 -0.08 -28.53 -7.24
N GLY A 605 0.57 -27.69 -6.42
CA GLY A 605 1.72 -26.88 -6.83
C GLY A 605 1.48 -26.00 -8.08
N GLU A 606 2.49 -25.92 -8.96
CA GLU A 606 2.46 -25.13 -10.21
C GLU A 606 1.36 -25.58 -11.20
N GLN A 607 0.87 -26.82 -11.11
CA GLN A 607 -0.18 -27.32 -12.00
C GLN A 607 -1.53 -26.62 -11.78
N ALA A 608 -1.82 -26.18 -10.55
CA ALA A 608 -3.01 -25.38 -10.26
C ALA A 608 -3.01 -24.07 -11.07
N ILE A 609 -1.86 -23.40 -11.15
CA ILE A 609 -1.68 -22.14 -11.89
C ILE A 609 -1.89 -22.36 -13.40
N SER A 610 -1.33 -23.44 -13.95
CA SER A 610 -1.43 -23.79 -15.38
C SER A 610 -2.86 -24.19 -15.82
N SER A 611 -3.69 -24.67 -14.89
CA SER A 611 -5.03 -25.19 -15.18
C SER A 611 -6.13 -24.14 -15.46
N GLY A 612 -5.84 -22.84 -15.26
CA GLY A 612 -6.85 -21.78 -15.34
C GLY A 612 -7.79 -21.67 -14.14
N PHE A 613 -7.51 -22.40 -13.05
CA PHE A 613 -8.34 -22.48 -11.85
C PHE A 613 -8.05 -21.31 -10.87
N PRO A 614 -9.06 -20.64 -10.28
CA PRO A 614 -8.82 -19.46 -9.44
C PRO A 614 -8.02 -19.74 -8.15
N LEU A 615 -7.06 -18.84 -7.84
CA LEU A 615 -6.25 -18.93 -6.62
C LEU A 615 -7.07 -18.63 -5.36
N SER A 616 -7.94 -17.62 -5.40
CA SER A 616 -8.87 -17.26 -4.32
C SER A 616 -9.92 -18.34 -4.07
N THR A 617 -9.99 -18.81 -2.82
CA THR A 617 -11.08 -19.70 -2.35
C THR A 617 -12.46 -19.11 -2.64
N HIS A 618 -12.62 -17.80 -2.50
CA HIS A 618 -13.89 -17.10 -2.73
C HIS A 618 -14.23 -17.04 -4.23
N GLU A 619 -13.23 -16.84 -5.09
CA GLU A 619 -13.42 -16.81 -6.55
C GLU A 619 -13.78 -18.20 -7.09
N ARG A 620 -13.16 -19.27 -6.58
CA ARG A 620 -13.57 -20.65 -6.88
C ARG A 620 -15.04 -20.90 -6.50
N CYS A 621 -15.45 -20.48 -5.30
CA CYS A 621 -16.83 -20.63 -4.86
C CYS A 621 -17.80 -19.87 -5.78
N LEU A 622 -17.49 -18.62 -6.12
CA LEU A 622 -18.30 -17.81 -7.03
C LEU A 622 -18.43 -18.45 -8.41
N GLN A 623 -17.34 -18.90 -9.02
CA GLN A 623 -17.40 -19.49 -10.37
C GLN A 623 -18.15 -20.82 -10.38
N LEU A 624 -18.05 -21.63 -9.32
CA LEU A 624 -18.86 -22.84 -9.16
C LEU A 624 -20.35 -22.51 -9.00
N LEU A 625 -20.70 -21.54 -8.15
CA LEU A 625 -22.09 -21.08 -7.95
C LEU A 625 -22.68 -20.50 -9.26
N GLN A 626 -21.89 -19.69 -9.99
CA GLN A 626 -22.28 -19.11 -11.28
C GLN A 626 -22.42 -20.16 -12.40
N ALA A 627 -21.69 -21.28 -12.32
CA ALA A 627 -21.87 -22.44 -13.19
C ALA A 627 -23.05 -23.35 -12.81
N GLY A 628 -23.80 -23.03 -11.74
CA GLY A 628 -24.96 -23.80 -11.28
C GLY A 628 -24.65 -24.94 -10.30
N PHE A 629 -23.42 -25.03 -9.79
CA PHE A 629 -23.14 -25.91 -8.65
C PHE A 629 -23.77 -25.35 -7.36
N THR A 630 -24.21 -26.25 -6.50
CA THR A 630 -24.85 -25.96 -5.20
C THR A 630 -24.16 -26.78 -4.11
N PRO A 631 -24.17 -26.37 -2.83
CA PRO A 631 -23.60 -27.18 -1.76
C PRO A 631 -24.16 -28.62 -1.68
N GLN A 632 -25.43 -28.82 -2.05
CA GLN A 632 -26.07 -30.14 -2.13
C GLN A 632 -25.53 -31.01 -3.27
N ASN A 633 -25.21 -30.44 -4.45
CA ASN A 633 -24.72 -31.21 -5.60
C ASN A 633 -23.18 -31.24 -5.71
N CYS A 634 -22.46 -30.40 -4.96
CA CYS A 634 -21.01 -30.28 -5.02
C CYS A 634 -20.39 -30.27 -3.60
N PRO A 635 -19.98 -31.44 -3.07
CA PRO A 635 -19.33 -31.53 -1.76
C PRO A 635 -18.04 -30.70 -1.63
N TYR A 636 -17.32 -30.46 -2.74
CA TYR A 636 -16.16 -29.56 -2.78
C TYR A 636 -16.56 -28.11 -2.51
N LEU A 637 -17.64 -27.61 -3.14
CA LEU A 637 -18.17 -26.28 -2.90
C LEU A 637 -18.64 -26.12 -1.44
N ALA A 638 -19.34 -27.12 -0.90
CA ALA A 638 -19.74 -27.12 0.50
C ALA A 638 -18.52 -27.07 1.46
N LYS A 639 -17.45 -27.83 1.17
CA LYS A 639 -16.18 -27.81 1.92
C LYS A 639 -15.50 -26.44 1.88
N GLU A 640 -15.35 -25.85 0.69
CA GLU A 640 -14.65 -24.56 0.53
C GLU A 640 -15.45 -23.39 1.16
N LEU A 641 -16.79 -23.37 0.99
CA LEU A 641 -17.67 -22.40 1.66
C LEU A 641 -17.61 -22.52 3.20
N THR A 642 -17.63 -23.76 3.73
CA THR A 642 -17.47 -24.01 5.17
C THR A 642 -16.09 -23.52 5.62
N GLY A 643 -15.05 -23.73 4.81
CA GLY A 643 -13.71 -23.20 5.02
C GLY A 643 -13.66 -21.67 5.08
N ILE A 644 -14.40 -20.95 4.24
CA ILE A 644 -14.50 -19.48 4.29
C ILE A 644 -15.22 -19.04 5.57
N MET A 645 -16.39 -19.60 5.88
CA MET A 645 -17.17 -19.27 7.09
C MET A 645 -16.33 -19.48 8.36
N THR A 646 -15.72 -20.65 8.49
CA THR A 646 -14.87 -21.00 9.65
C THR A 646 -13.63 -20.11 9.74
N ARG A 647 -13.05 -19.64 8.63
CA ARG A 647 -11.94 -18.66 8.65
C ARG A 647 -12.38 -17.31 9.22
N GLU A 648 -13.51 -16.77 8.81
CA GLU A 648 -14.00 -15.48 9.36
C GLU A 648 -14.47 -15.59 10.81
N LEU A 649 -15.12 -16.70 11.20
CA LEU A 649 -15.47 -16.93 12.61
C LEU A 649 -14.23 -17.04 13.51
N ASN A 650 -13.16 -17.70 13.04
CA ASN A 650 -11.88 -17.73 13.75
C ASN A 650 -11.20 -16.35 13.84
N MET A 651 -11.57 -15.36 13.02
CA MET A 651 -11.08 -13.98 13.14
C MET A 651 -11.72 -13.22 14.32
N LEU A 652 -12.84 -13.73 14.84
CA LEU A 652 -13.47 -13.21 16.06
C LEU A 652 -12.58 -13.48 17.27
N THR A 653 -12.20 -14.72 17.55
CA THR A 653 -11.32 -15.07 18.68
C THR A 653 -9.89 -14.56 18.45
N SER A 654 -9.25 -14.93 17.34
CA SER A 654 -7.82 -14.69 17.15
C SER A 654 -7.40 -13.22 16.90
N LYS A 655 -8.35 -12.35 16.50
CA LYS A 655 -8.09 -10.93 16.21
C LYS A 655 -9.10 -9.96 16.82
N PHE A 656 -10.13 -10.45 17.52
CA PHE A 656 -11.20 -9.64 18.11
C PHE A 656 -11.90 -8.75 17.07
N ARG A 657 -12.03 -9.23 15.82
CA ARG A 657 -12.62 -8.52 14.67
C ARG A 657 -14.16 -8.50 14.75
N ILE A 658 -14.70 -8.04 15.88
CA ILE A 658 -16.15 -7.98 16.14
C ILE A 658 -16.74 -6.83 15.31
N GLN A 659 -17.72 -7.12 14.46
CA GLN A 659 -18.34 -6.15 13.56
C GLN A 659 -19.42 -5.32 14.28
N VAL A 660 -19.44 -4.00 14.04
CA VAL A 660 -20.46 -3.10 14.61
C VAL A 660 -21.20 -2.38 13.47
N PRO A 661 -22.40 -2.85 13.07
CA PRO A 661 -23.18 -2.30 11.94
C PRO A 661 -23.49 -0.81 12.06
N LEU A 662 -23.72 -0.31 13.29
CA LEU A 662 -23.93 1.10 13.61
C LEU A 662 -22.59 1.83 13.87
N SER A 663 -21.61 1.59 13.00
CA SER A 663 -20.32 2.29 13.00
C SER A 663 -19.70 2.35 11.61
N ARG A 664 -18.88 3.36 11.34
CA ARG A 664 -18.06 3.45 10.11
C ARG A 664 -16.68 4.02 10.44
N VAL A 665 -15.70 3.69 9.59
CA VAL A 665 -14.35 4.29 9.64
C VAL A 665 -14.28 5.39 8.58
N LEU A 666 -14.17 6.65 9.02
CA LEU A 666 -14.30 7.86 8.19
C LEU A 666 -13.00 8.67 8.23
N THR A 667 -12.62 9.32 7.13
CA THR A 667 -11.55 10.33 7.20
C THR A 667 -12.06 11.57 7.92
N CYS A 668 -11.24 12.14 8.80
CA CYS A 668 -11.55 13.36 9.52
C CYS A 668 -11.07 14.62 8.79
N ILE A 669 -11.85 15.70 8.88
CA ILE A 669 -11.44 17.07 8.56
C ILE A 669 -11.82 18.02 9.70
N ALA A 670 -11.13 19.15 9.80
CA ALA A 670 -11.60 20.28 10.59
C ALA A 670 -12.77 20.98 9.89
N ASP A 671 -13.69 21.56 10.66
CA ASP A 671 -14.90 22.26 10.19
C ASP A 671 -14.57 23.38 9.17
N PRO A 672 -14.96 23.21 7.88
CA PRO A 672 -14.75 24.23 6.84
C PRO A 672 -15.48 25.54 7.09
N THR A 673 -16.50 25.53 7.94
CA THR A 673 -17.47 26.63 8.15
C THR A 673 -17.34 27.31 9.51
N GLY A 674 -16.66 26.68 10.47
CA GLY A 674 -16.59 27.15 11.86
C GLY A 674 -17.93 27.19 12.60
N THR A 675 -18.93 26.44 12.13
CA THR A 675 -20.29 26.47 12.69
C THR A 675 -20.51 25.49 13.84
N LEU A 676 -19.81 24.35 13.89
CA LEU A 676 -19.89 23.37 14.99
C LEU A 676 -19.38 23.95 16.32
N ASN A 677 -20.00 23.54 17.44
CA ASN A 677 -19.61 23.93 18.79
C ASN A 677 -18.64 22.90 19.42
N PRO A 678 -17.95 23.25 20.53
CA PRO A 678 -17.10 22.29 21.24
C PRO A 678 -17.88 21.04 21.67
N GLY A 679 -17.35 19.86 21.35
CA GLY A 679 -18.00 18.57 21.65
C GLY A 679 -19.06 18.12 20.63
N GLU A 680 -19.40 18.95 19.64
CA GLU A 680 -20.20 18.56 18.49
C GLU A 680 -19.33 18.01 17.35
N ILE A 681 -19.88 17.11 16.53
CA ILE A 681 -19.33 16.65 15.25
C ILE A 681 -20.43 16.60 14.19
N PHE A 682 -20.06 16.59 12.91
CA PHE A 682 -20.99 16.29 11.81
C PHE A 682 -20.56 15.02 11.07
N ILE A 683 -21.53 14.14 10.81
CA ILE A 683 -21.39 12.93 9.99
C ILE A 683 -22.62 12.83 9.09
N GLN A 684 -22.40 12.76 7.78
CA GLN A 684 -23.44 12.44 6.80
C GLN A 684 -22.95 11.30 5.90
N LEU A 685 -23.79 10.29 5.69
CA LEU A 685 -23.49 9.08 4.94
C LEU A 685 -24.49 8.93 3.80
N ASP A 686 -23.99 8.82 2.56
CA ASP A 686 -24.86 8.53 1.41
C ASP A 686 -25.13 7.01 1.28
N ALA A 687 -26.00 6.62 0.34
CA ALA A 687 -26.42 5.23 0.17
C ALA A 687 -25.27 4.23 -0.08
N ARG A 688 -24.10 4.69 -0.54
CA ARG A 688 -22.89 3.86 -0.74
C ARG A 688 -22.22 3.47 0.59
N ALA A 689 -22.60 4.07 1.70
CA ALA A 689 -22.23 3.65 3.04
C ALA A 689 -23.04 2.43 3.54
N GLY A 690 -24.08 2.01 2.81
CA GLY A 690 -25.00 0.94 3.20
C GLY A 690 -26.24 1.44 3.96
N LEU A 691 -26.96 0.51 4.58
CA LEU A 691 -28.24 0.75 5.24
C LEU A 691 -28.13 0.70 6.77
N ASP A 692 -28.97 1.46 7.46
CA ASP A 692 -29.16 1.32 8.90
C ASP A 692 -29.95 0.04 9.19
N VAL A 693 -29.33 -0.89 9.92
CA VAL A 693 -29.92 -2.20 10.24
C VAL A 693 -31.20 -2.12 11.09
N ARG A 694 -31.55 -0.95 11.65
CA ARG A 694 -32.77 -0.71 12.44
C ARG A 694 -33.97 -0.31 11.60
N THR A 695 -33.75 0.31 10.44
CA THR A 695 -34.80 0.90 9.58
C THR A 695 -34.78 0.37 8.15
N LEU A 696 -33.69 -0.28 7.74
CA LEU A 696 -33.37 -0.70 6.38
C LEU A 696 -33.33 0.46 5.36
N LEU A 697 -33.19 1.70 5.83
CA LEU A 697 -33.01 2.90 5.01
C LEU A 697 -31.52 3.31 4.94
N PRO A 698 -31.10 4.08 3.91
CA PRO A 698 -29.81 4.75 3.91
C PRO A 698 -29.63 5.64 5.14
N PHE A 699 -28.43 5.67 5.71
CA PHE A 699 -28.16 6.36 6.99
C PHE A 699 -28.48 7.86 7.01
N GLY A 700 -28.14 8.60 5.96
CA GLY A 700 -28.33 10.06 5.92
C GLY A 700 -27.43 10.78 6.93
N VAL A 701 -27.97 11.79 7.63
CA VAL A 701 -27.26 12.50 8.70
C VAL A 701 -27.32 11.66 9.99
N ILE A 702 -26.17 11.43 10.62
CA ILE A 702 -26.12 10.77 11.94
C ILE A 702 -26.33 11.84 13.01
N GLU A 703 -27.33 11.63 13.87
CA GLU A 703 -27.63 12.48 15.02
C GLU A 703 -27.62 11.65 16.32
N GLY A 704 -27.22 12.27 17.42
CA GLY A 704 -27.18 11.62 18.74
C GLY A 704 -25.78 11.53 19.33
N ASP A 705 -25.62 10.72 20.36
CA ASP A 705 -24.30 10.48 20.95
C ASP A 705 -23.49 9.52 20.05
N VAL A 706 -22.20 9.81 19.87
CA VAL A 706 -21.28 9.01 19.05
C VAL A 706 -19.95 8.87 19.80
N ILE A 707 -19.33 7.69 19.77
CA ILE A 707 -17.92 7.53 20.16
C ILE A 707 -17.02 7.66 18.93
N VAL A 708 -15.89 8.35 19.10
CA VAL A 708 -14.82 8.51 18.11
C VAL A 708 -13.48 8.05 18.68
N THR A 709 -12.70 7.32 17.88
CA THR A 709 -11.32 6.91 18.22
C THR A 709 -10.47 6.70 16.97
N ARG A 710 -9.15 6.78 17.13
CA ARG A 710 -8.15 6.41 16.11
C ARG A 710 -7.51 5.05 16.46
N THR A 711 -6.64 4.53 15.59
CA THR A 711 -5.68 3.46 15.90
C THR A 711 -4.26 4.03 15.81
N PRO A 712 -3.36 3.81 16.78
CA PRO A 712 -3.56 3.03 18.00
C PRO A 712 -4.51 3.70 19.00
N CYS A 713 -4.98 2.91 19.97
CA CYS A 713 -5.84 3.34 21.07
C CYS A 713 -5.31 2.65 22.35
N LEU A 714 -4.64 3.40 23.22
CA LEU A 714 -3.87 2.87 24.35
C LEU A 714 -4.25 3.54 25.68
N LEU A 715 -4.49 4.84 25.66
CA LEU A 715 -4.90 5.61 26.83
C LEU A 715 -6.42 5.56 27.02
N PRO A 716 -6.92 5.64 28.27
CA PRO A 716 -8.36 5.74 28.55
C PRO A 716 -9.06 6.91 27.85
N SER A 717 -8.32 7.97 27.48
CA SER A 717 -8.79 9.17 26.79
C SER A 717 -8.84 9.05 25.26
N ASP A 718 -8.23 8.01 24.65
CA ASP A 718 -8.13 7.89 23.19
C ASP A 718 -9.47 7.60 22.50
N ILE A 719 -10.48 7.17 23.27
CA ILE A 719 -11.88 7.12 22.85
C ILE A 719 -12.62 8.31 23.48
N CYS A 720 -13.22 9.15 22.65
CA CYS A 720 -14.06 10.26 23.09
C CYS A 720 -15.52 10.06 22.64
N LYS A 721 -16.45 10.12 23.59
CA LYS A 721 -17.88 10.32 23.37
C LYS A 721 -18.16 11.81 23.12
N VAL A 722 -18.85 12.09 22.01
CA VAL A 722 -19.18 13.41 21.46
C VAL A 722 -20.62 13.39 20.93
N ARG A 723 -21.15 14.56 20.54
CA ARG A 723 -22.52 14.67 19.98
C ARG A 723 -22.46 14.85 18.47
N ALA A 724 -23.03 13.93 17.70
CA ALA A 724 -23.31 14.19 16.29
C ALA A 724 -24.57 15.05 16.17
N VAL A 725 -24.48 16.12 15.37
CA VAL A 725 -25.53 17.12 15.19
C VAL A 725 -25.83 17.35 13.71
N ASN A 726 -27.07 17.71 13.39
CA ASN A 726 -27.49 18.06 12.05
C ASN A 726 -27.17 19.53 11.76
N ASN A 727 -26.31 19.77 10.78
CA ASN A 727 -25.80 21.09 10.44
C ASN A 727 -25.94 21.35 8.93
N PRO A 728 -26.95 22.13 8.49
CA PRO A 728 -27.22 22.38 7.08
C PRO A 728 -26.04 22.98 6.30
N ASN A 729 -25.15 23.74 6.96
CA ASN A 729 -23.96 24.33 6.33
C ASN A 729 -22.97 23.26 5.83
N LEU A 730 -22.97 22.09 6.49
CA LEU A 730 -22.10 20.96 6.22
C LEU A 730 -22.73 19.87 5.34
N SER A 731 -24.01 20.01 4.96
CA SER A 731 -24.78 19.05 4.15
C SER A 731 -24.16 18.65 2.80
N LYS A 732 -23.19 19.40 2.28
CA LYS A 732 -22.44 19.08 1.05
C LYS A 732 -21.33 18.03 1.26
N TYR A 733 -20.96 17.75 2.51
CA TYR A 733 -19.85 16.85 2.85
C TYR A 733 -20.39 15.49 3.31
N SER A 734 -20.46 14.52 2.40
CA SER A 734 -20.76 13.12 2.74
C SER A 734 -19.49 12.29 2.97
N ASN A 735 -19.65 11.16 3.67
CA ASN A 735 -18.67 10.08 3.84
C ASN A 735 -17.37 10.46 4.58
N ILE A 736 -17.41 11.57 5.33
CA ILE A 736 -16.36 12.05 6.23
C ILE A 736 -16.92 12.34 7.61
N VAL A 737 -16.03 12.50 8.60
CA VAL A 737 -16.38 13.09 9.90
C VAL A 737 -15.76 14.48 10.00
N ILE A 738 -16.54 15.45 10.46
CA ILE A 738 -16.12 16.84 10.60
C ILE A 738 -16.02 17.17 12.10
N PHE A 739 -14.85 17.63 12.51
CA PHE A 739 -14.53 18.01 13.89
C PHE A 739 -14.51 19.54 14.06
N PRO A 740 -14.87 20.06 15.24
CA PRO A 740 -15.03 21.49 15.45
C PRO A 740 -13.68 22.21 15.54
N ILE A 741 -13.60 23.39 14.95
CA ILE A 741 -12.48 24.35 15.13
C ILE A 741 -12.70 25.28 16.34
N LYS A 742 -13.45 24.81 17.35
CA LYS A 742 -13.73 25.50 18.61
C LYS A 742 -13.40 24.57 19.78
N THR A 743 -12.76 25.12 20.81
CA THR A 743 -12.34 24.38 22.02
C THR A 743 -13.30 24.64 23.18
N GLN A 744 -13.37 23.72 24.15
CA GLN A 744 -14.24 23.88 25.32
C GLN A 744 -13.58 24.74 26.39
N GLN A 745 -12.26 24.62 26.52
CA GLN A 745 -11.39 25.50 27.30
C GLN A 745 -10.43 26.26 26.37
N PRO A 746 -9.86 27.41 26.80
CA PRO A 746 -8.94 28.20 25.98
C PRO A 746 -7.68 27.45 25.51
N ASN A 747 -7.33 26.36 26.21
CA ASN A 747 -6.12 25.57 26.07
C ASN A 747 -6.37 24.08 25.70
N ASP A 748 -7.56 23.70 25.23
CA ASP A 748 -7.73 22.35 24.66
C ASP A 748 -7.03 22.25 23.29
N GLY A 749 -6.57 21.04 22.96
CA GLY A 749 -6.23 20.68 21.59
C GLY A 749 -7.44 20.41 20.70
N SER A 750 -7.20 20.19 19.41
CA SER A 750 -8.23 19.74 18.46
C SER A 750 -8.84 18.39 18.88
N LEU A 751 -10.06 18.08 18.43
CA LEU A 751 -10.64 16.77 18.71
C LEU A 751 -9.79 15.63 18.11
N ALA A 752 -9.12 15.85 16.97
CA ALA A 752 -8.19 14.87 16.40
C ALA A 752 -6.97 14.61 17.32
N SER A 753 -6.37 15.65 17.91
CA SER A 753 -5.19 15.46 18.77
C SER A 753 -5.49 14.69 20.05
N ARG A 754 -6.76 14.67 20.48
CA ARG A 754 -7.23 13.86 21.62
C ARG A 754 -7.28 12.36 21.32
N LEU A 755 -7.37 11.95 20.05
CA LEU A 755 -7.52 10.55 19.64
C LEU A 755 -6.14 9.93 19.35
N SER A 756 -5.40 9.66 20.43
CA SER A 756 -4.01 9.19 20.40
C SER A 756 -3.08 10.11 19.58
N GLY A 757 -3.23 11.44 19.66
CA GLY A 757 -2.37 12.40 18.95
C GLY A 757 -2.60 12.44 17.43
N GLY A 758 -3.86 12.49 16.99
CA GLY A 758 -4.23 12.58 15.58
C GLY A 758 -4.21 13.98 14.98
N ASP A 759 -4.28 14.04 13.65
CA ASP A 759 -4.34 15.26 12.84
C ASP A 759 -5.42 15.17 11.74
N TYR A 760 -5.42 16.11 10.79
CA TYR A 760 -6.29 16.10 9.62
C TYR A 760 -5.50 15.93 8.31
N ASP A 761 -4.28 15.40 8.36
CA ASP A 761 -3.36 15.29 7.23
C ASP A 761 -3.57 14.02 6.40
N GLY A 762 -4.35 13.07 6.93
CA GLY A 762 -4.88 11.89 6.23
C GLY A 762 -5.54 10.82 7.11
N ASP A 763 -5.72 11.09 8.39
CA ASP A 763 -6.22 10.17 9.43
C ASP A 763 -7.63 9.61 9.15
N THR A 764 -7.94 8.52 9.87
CA THR A 764 -9.25 7.86 9.82
C THR A 764 -9.74 7.46 11.20
N ILE A 765 -10.98 7.80 11.50
CA ILE A 765 -11.62 7.69 12.80
C ILE A 765 -12.69 6.60 12.75
N PHE A 766 -12.66 5.67 13.71
CA PHE A 766 -13.79 4.79 13.98
C PHE A 766 -14.88 5.60 14.69
N CYS A 767 -15.99 5.84 14.01
CA CYS A 767 -17.17 6.54 14.51
C CYS A 767 -18.28 5.52 14.75
N CYS A 768 -18.82 5.43 15.97
CA CYS A 768 -19.82 4.42 16.35
C CYS A 768 -20.98 5.04 17.16
N TRP A 769 -22.20 4.66 16.79
CA TRP A 769 -23.48 5.10 17.37
C TRP A 769 -24.37 3.92 17.81
N GLU A 770 -23.77 2.74 18.01
CA GLU A 770 -24.42 1.55 18.59
C GLU A 770 -24.83 1.84 20.05
N PRO A 771 -26.14 1.93 20.40
CA PRO A 771 -26.57 2.44 21.70
C PRO A 771 -26.07 1.61 22.90
N SER A 772 -25.89 0.31 22.74
CA SER A 772 -25.35 -0.56 23.79
C SER A 772 -23.87 -0.30 24.12
N ILE A 773 -23.13 0.34 23.22
CA ILE A 773 -21.74 0.78 23.47
C ILE A 773 -21.75 2.24 23.95
N VAL A 774 -22.47 3.13 23.25
CA VAL A 774 -22.39 4.58 23.49
C VAL A 774 -23.17 5.02 24.73
N GLY A 775 -24.25 4.32 25.09
CA GLY A 775 -25.03 4.58 26.30
C GLY A 775 -24.19 4.53 27.58
N PRO A 776 -23.58 3.37 27.93
CA PRO A 776 -22.82 3.21 29.17
C PRO A 776 -21.43 3.88 29.16
N PHE A 777 -20.82 4.10 27.99
CA PHE A 777 -19.44 4.61 27.90
C PHE A 777 -19.28 6.05 28.44
N ARG A 778 -18.25 6.25 29.27
CA ARG A 778 -17.89 7.53 29.90
C ARG A 778 -16.49 7.99 29.47
N ASN A 779 -16.37 9.29 29.17
CA ASN A 779 -15.09 9.92 28.83
C ASN A 779 -14.12 9.88 30.02
N SER A 780 -12.87 9.48 29.77
CA SER A 780 -11.77 9.66 30.71
C SER A 780 -11.08 11.02 30.51
N PRO A 781 -10.52 11.64 31.57
CA PRO A 781 -9.73 12.86 31.43
C PRO A 781 -8.43 12.60 30.66
N ILE A 782 -7.94 13.60 29.94
CA ILE A 782 -6.64 13.56 29.28
C ILE A 782 -5.55 13.70 30.36
N LEU A 783 -4.62 12.75 30.38
CA LEU A 783 -3.52 12.74 31.35
C LEU A 783 -2.22 13.22 30.71
N GLY A 784 -1.61 14.26 31.30
CA GLY A 784 -0.32 14.77 30.84
C GLY A 784 0.80 13.72 30.90
N THR A 785 1.80 13.86 30.03
CA THR A 785 2.98 12.99 29.97
C THR A 785 3.70 12.93 31.32
N GLN A 786 3.80 11.75 31.92
CA GLN A 786 4.53 11.53 33.18
C GLN A 786 6.01 11.96 33.05
N SER A 787 6.60 12.48 34.12
CA SER A 787 8.02 12.88 34.15
C SER A 787 8.94 11.75 33.67
N ALA A 788 8.77 10.54 34.21
CA ALA A 788 9.53 9.35 33.84
C ALA A 788 9.54 9.04 32.33
N VAL A 789 8.50 9.42 31.57
CA VAL A 789 8.46 9.25 30.10
C VAL A 789 9.37 10.28 29.43
N LYS A 790 9.34 11.53 29.88
CA LYS A 790 10.24 12.60 29.41
C LYS A 790 11.69 12.27 29.77
N ASP A 791 11.91 11.75 30.98
CA ASP A 791 13.21 11.36 31.50
C ASP A 791 13.76 10.08 30.84
N ALA A 792 12.92 9.24 30.24
CA ALA A 792 13.33 8.02 29.51
C ALA A 792 13.88 8.31 28.10
N ILE A 793 13.65 9.50 27.56
CA ILE A 793 13.90 9.83 26.15
C ILE A 793 15.17 10.69 25.99
N LEU A 794 15.93 10.41 24.93
CA LEU A 794 16.96 11.28 24.37
C LEU A 794 16.42 11.96 23.11
N VAL A 795 16.91 13.17 22.82
CA VAL A 795 16.53 13.95 21.63
C VAL A 795 17.81 14.32 20.86
N ASP A 796 17.98 13.80 19.65
CA ASP A 796 18.99 14.31 18.72
C ASP A 796 18.58 15.72 18.26
N LYS A 797 19.44 16.70 18.56
CA LYS A 797 19.25 18.12 18.26
C LYS A 797 20.16 18.61 17.13
N THR A 798 20.99 17.75 16.53
CA THR A 798 21.86 18.12 15.40
C THR A 798 21.01 18.71 14.27
N LYS A 799 21.42 19.87 13.77
CA LYS A 799 20.78 20.61 12.68
C LYS A 799 21.42 20.28 11.34
N ILE A 800 20.70 20.58 10.26
CA ILE A 800 21.22 20.42 8.90
C ILE A 800 22.42 21.33 8.62
N GLN A 801 22.43 22.56 9.15
CA GLN A 801 23.61 23.45 9.07
C GLN A 801 24.91 22.77 9.58
N ASP A 802 24.80 21.91 10.60
CA ASP A 802 25.95 21.28 11.25
C ASP A 802 26.53 20.18 10.32
N ILE A 803 25.66 19.45 9.62
CA ILE A 803 26.03 18.46 8.59
C ILE A 803 26.59 19.14 7.33
N LEU A 804 26.09 20.33 6.98
CA LEU A 804 26.63 21.13 5.86
C LEU A 804 27.99 21.75 6.15
N SER A 805 28.39 21.81 7.42
CA SER A 805 29.68 22.37 7.86
C SER A 805 30.82 21.34 7.89
N THR A 806 30.57 20.08 7.52
CA THR A 806 31.63 19.05 7.43
C THR A 806 32.42 19.16 6.12
N GLU A 807 33.62 18.56 6.05
CA GLU A 807 34.41 18.52 4.81
C GLU A 807 33.70 17.83 3.63
N LYS A 808 32.75 16.92 3.92
CA LYS A 808 32.10 16.05 2.93
C LYS A 808 30.59 15.96 3.17
N PRO A 809 29.82 17.06 3.04
CA PRO A 809 28.43 17.13 3.49
C PRO A 809 27.50 16.07 2.92
N GLN A 810 27.69 15.66 1.66
CA GLN A 810 26.85 14.60 1.07
C GLN A 810 27.05 13.26 1.78
N ILE A 811 28.30 12.90 2.11
CA ILE A 811 28.61 11.62 2.76
C ILE A 811 28.07 11.63 4.20
N SER A 812 28.34 12.71 4.96
CA SER A 812 27.79 12.88 6.32
C SER A 812 26.26 12.86 6.37
N LEU A 813 25.59 13.37 5.32
CA LEU A 813 24.13 13.29 5.19
C LEU A 813 23.66 11.87 4.84
N GLN A 814 24.34 11.16 3.94
CA GLN A 814 24.02 9.78 3.56
C GLN A 814 24.22 8.80 4.74
N GLU A 815 25.28 8.98 5.53
CA GLU A 815 25.53 8.27 6.79
C GLU A 815 24.37 8.48 7.78
N LYS A 816 24.00 9.74 8.06
CA LYS A 816 22.87 10.05 8.96
C LYS A 816 21.53 9.53 8.46
N ILE A 817 21.27 9.56 7.15
CA ILE A 817 20.07 8.96 6.54
C ILE A 817 20.01 7.46 6.83
N LEU A 818 21.13 6.75 6.66
CA LEU A 818 21.23 5.31 6.88
C LEU A 818 21.13 4.94 8.38
N ASP A 819 21.74 5.72 9.27
CA ASP A 819 21.63 5.54 10.72
C ASP A 819 20.18 5.65 11.20
N ILE A 820 19.47 6.71 10.79
CA ILE A 820 18.05 6.92 11.15
C ILE A 820 17.19 5.75 10.64
N HIS A 821 17.46 5.26 9.42
CA HIS A 821 16.73 4.16 8.82
C HIS A 821 17.00 2.79 9.49
N ILE A 822 18.23 2.51 9.88
CA ILE A 822 18.57 1.29 10.63
C ILE A 822 17.95 1.33 12.03
N ASN A 823 17.94 2.51 12.68
CA ASN A 823 17.33 2.69 13.99
C ASN A 823 15.80 2.46 13.97
N ASP A 824 15.08 2.91 12.94
CA ASP A 824 13.67 2.55 12.67
C ASP A 824 13.46 1.02 12.67
N LEU A 825 14.26 0.33 11.85
CA LEU A 825 14.17 -1.11 11.66
C LEU A 825 14.43 -1.96 12.91
N THR A 826 15.09 -1.41 13.95
CA THR A 826 15.24 -2.10 15.25
C THR A 826 13.90 -2.28 16.00
N LYS A 827 12.87 -1.50 15.66
CA LYS A 827 11.47 -1.73 16.04
C LYS A 827 11.16 -1.67 17.55
N LYS A 828 11.89 -0.86 18.34
CA LYS A 828 11.64 -0.67 19.79
C LYS A 828 10.16 -0.36 20.13
N LEU A 829 9.42 0.37 19.29
CA LEU A 829 7.97 0.62 19.43
C LEU A 829 7.14 -0.68 19.60
N ASN A 830 7.47 -1.75 18.88
CA ASN A 830 6.74 -3.03 18.98
C ASN A 830 6.96 -3.73 20.33
N LEU A 831 8.10 -3.51 20.97
CA LEU A 831 8.39 -4.03 22.32
C LEU A 831 7.60 -3.23 23.37
N TYR A 832 7.61 -1.91 23.29
CA TYR A 832 6.81 -1.04 24.18
C TYR A 832 5.30 -1.31 24.06
N SER A 833 4.79 -1.55 22.84
CA SER A 833 3.40 -1.98 22.64
C SER A 833 3.09 -3.34 23.27
N HIS A 834 4.07 -4.24 23.39
CA HIS A 834 3.90 -5.52 24.05
C HIS A 834 3.97 -5.39 25.59
N PHE A 835 4.89 -4.58 26.12
CA PHE A 835 4.97 -4.24 27.54
C PHE A 835 3.69 -3.56 28.04
N HIS A 836 3.11 -2.68 27.21
CA HIS A 836 1.76 -2.14 27.40
C HIS A 836 0.70 -3.24 27.44
N ASP A 837 0.67 -4.13 26.44
CA ASP A 837 -0.33 -5.21 26.37
C ASP A 837 -0.27 -6.16 27.57
N LEU A 838 0.92 -6.44 28.14
CA LEU A 838 1.10 -7.18 29.39
C LEU A 838 0.60 -6.39 30.61
N CYS A 839 0.99 -5.12 30.74
CA CYS A 839 0.54 -4.28 31.86
C CYS A 839 -0.99 -4.12 31.91
N VAL A 840 -1.64 -3.95 30.76
CA VAL A 840 -3.10 -3.80 30.71
C VAL A 840 -3.82 -5.08 31.10
N GLU A 841 -3.31 -6.27 30.75
CA GLU A 841 -3.94 -7.53 31.18
C GLU A 841 -3.76 -7.78 32.69
N ARG A 842 -2.63 -7.35 33.26
CA ARG A 842 -2.27 -7.58 34.68
C ARG A 842 -2.82 -6.52 35.65
N TYR A 843 -3.00 -5.28 35.21
CA TYR A 843 -3.36 -4.14 36.07
C TYR A 843 -4.51 -3.26 35.53
N GLY A 844 -5.02 -3.50 34.32
CA GLY A 844 -6.01 -2.64 33.66
C GLY A 844 -5.42 -1.39 32.99
N VAL A 845 -6.25 -0.68 32.21
CA VAL A 845 -5.81 0.44 31.36
C VAL A 845 -5.44 1.70 32.18
N GLN A 846 -6.22 2.02 33.21
CA GLN A 846 -6.00 3.20 34.07
C GLN A 846 -4.79 3.08 35.03
N HIS A 847 -4.12 1.92 35.12
CA HIS A 847 -3.00 1.78 36.04
C HIS A 847 -1.77 2.56 35.57
N ARG A 848 -1.03 3.16 36.52
CA ARG A 848 0.10 4.06 36.24
C ARG A 848 1.19 3.46 35.33
N LYS A 849 1.47 2.16 35.45
CA LYS A 849 2.40 1.45 34.55
C LYS A 849 1.84 1.31 33.13
N SER A 850 0.56 0.99 32.98
CA SER A 850 -0.11 0.92 31.68
C SER A 850 -0.09 2.28 30.97
N ILE A 851 -0.42 3.36 31.69
CA ILE A 851 -0.33 4.74 31.19
C ILE A 851 1.11 5.11 30.80
N TYR A 852 2.11 4.69 31.59
CA TYR A 852 3.54 4.91 31.26
C TYR A 852 3.91 4.26 29.91
N PHE A 853 3.62 2.97 29.72
CA PHE A 853 3.92 2.27 28.48
C PHE A 853 3.10 2.79 27.29
N ALA A 854 1.86 3.22 27.50
CA ALA A 854 1.04 3.89 26.48
C ALA A 854 1.65 5.23 26.04
N GLN A 855 2.08 6.07 26.99
CA GLN A 855 2.74 7.35 26.70
C GLN A 855 4.11 7.14 26.02
N MET A 856 4.90 6.14 26.43
CA MET A 856 6.11 5.73 25.72
C MET A 856 5.82 5.30 24.28
N CYS A 857 4.76 4.52 24.03
CA CYS A 857 4.34 4.18 22.66
C CYS A 857 4.00 5.43 21.84
N GLY A 858 3.25 6.39 22.40
CA GLY A 858 2.89 7.64 21.74
C GLY A 858 4.12 8.45 21.27
N HIS A 859 5.13 8.60 22.13
CA HIS A 859 6.40 9.23 21.74
C HIS A 859 7.17 8.41 20.68
N LEU A 860 7.06 7.09 20.71
CA LEU A 860 7.76 6.20 19.77
C LEU A 860 7.11 6.08 18.38
N VAL A 861 5.85 6.53 18.20
CA VAL A 861 5.21 6.61 16.87
C VAL A 861 5.91 7.62 15.95
N ASP A 862 6.31 8.78 16.51
CA ASP A 862 6.93 9.88 15.75
C ASP A 862 8.41 10.11 16.04
N ALA A 863 9.02 9.23 16.85
CA ALA A 863 10.41 9.32 17.28
C ALA A 863 11.40 9.65 16.15
N LEU A 864 11.27 9.00 14.99
CA LEU A 864 12.17 9.19 13.84
C LEU A 864 12.05 10.57 13.18
N LYS A 865 10.88 11.21 13.25
CA LYS A 865 10.66 12.58 12.76
C LYS A 865 11.16 13.63 13.76
N GLN A 866 11.20 13.27 15.04
CA GLN A 866 11.51 14.15 16.17
C GLN A 866 12.95 13.96 16.72
N GLY A 867 13.68 12.94 16.25
CA GLY A 867 15.03 12.60 16.74
C GLY A 867 15.04 11.87 18.08
N LEU A 868 13.93 11.22 18.47
CA LEU A 868 13.81 10.59 19.78
C LEU A 868 14.42 9.18 19.79
N THR A 869 15.14 8.84 20.86
CA THR A 869 15.51 7.45 21.18
C THR A 869 15.28 7.17 22.66
N VAL A 870 15.03 5.90 23.01
CA VAL A 870 14.94 5.49 24.42
C VAL A 870 16.34 5.31 24.99
N LYS A 871 16.60 5.86 26.19
CA LYS A 871 17.84 5.63 26.94
C LYS A 871 18.04 4.13 27.19
N GLU A 872 19.23 3.62 26.90
CA GLU A 872 19.46 2.16 26.90
C GLU A 872 19.32 1.53 28.30
N ASN A 873 19.74 2.24 29.35
CA ASN A 873 19.54 1.79 30.73
C ASN A 873 18.05 1.69 31.11
N VAL A 874 17.20 2.61 30.62
CA VAL A 874 15.75 2.56 30.83
C VAL A 874 15.13 1.43 30.02
N PHE A 875 15.56 1.22 28.77
CA PHE A 875 15.10 0.09 27.97
C PHE A 875 15.45 -1.26 28.60
N ILE A 876 16.64 -1.40 29.20
CA ILE A 876 17.03 -2.60 29.97
C ILE A 876 16.12 -2.77 31.21
N GLN A 877 15.88 -1.70 31.97
CA GLN A 877 15.01 -1.72 33.16
C GLN A 877 13.56 -2.08 32.83
N ASP A 878 12.97 -1.44 31.81
CA ASP A 878 11.61 -1.72 31.35
C ASP A 878 11.47 -3.13 30.79
N SER A 879 12.48 -3.63 30.08
CA SER A 879 12.48 -5.01 29.58
C SER A 879 12.60 -6.02 30.73
N ALA A 880 13.41 -5.74 31.75
CA ALA A 880 13.62 -6.63 32.90
C ALA A 880 12.32 -6.93 33.66
N LEU A 881 11.35 -6.00 33.67
CA LEU A 881 10.03 -6.19 34.27
C LEU A 881 9.22 -7.35 33.68
N PHE A 882 9.57 -7.84 32.48
CA PHE A 882 8.81 -8.86 31.75
C PHE A 882 9.64 -10.08 31.33
N HIS A 883 10.89 -10.22 31.81
CA HIS A 883 11.75 -11.35 31.45
C HIS A 883 11.22 -12.72 31.93
N SER A 884 10.35 -12.74 32.94
CA SER A 884 9.77 -13.96 33.54
C SER A 884 8.24 -14.00 33.55
N ASP A 885 7.56 -12.98 33.00
CA ASP A 885 6.09 -12.92 32.97
C ASP A 885 5.53 -13.88 31.90
N SER A 886 4.62 -14.78 32.29
CA SER A 886 3.98 -15.69 31.33
C SER A 886 3.01 -14.93 30.41
N THR A 887 2.98 -15.33 29.14
CA THR A 887 2.23 -14.60 28.11
C THR A 887 0.72 -14.93 28.19
N PRO A 888 -0.19 -13.95 28.27
CA PRO A 888 -1.63 -14.19 28.26
C PRO A 888 -2.12 -14.93 27.01
N LEU A 889 -3.14 -15.77 27.17
CA LEU A 889 -3.65 -16.71 26.16
C LEU A 889 -3.98 -16.04 24.81
N TRP A 890 -4.68 -14.89 24.84
CA TRP A 890 -5.02 -14.16 23.62
C TRP A 890 -3.80 -13.62 22.85
N MET A 891 -2.68 -13.36 23.55
CA MET A 891 -1.41 -13.01 22.90
C MET A 891 -0.66 -14.25 22.38
N MET A 892 -0.84 -15.42 22.99
CA MET A 892 -0.26 -16.68 22.52
C MET A 892 -0.85 -17.08 21.17
N GLU A 893 -2.18 -17.11 21.01
CA GLU A 893 -2.84 -17.39 19.72
C GLU A 893 -2.35 -16.44 18.62
N ARG A 894 -2.29 -15.13 18.92
CA ARG A 894 -1.84 -14.08 18.00
C ARG A 894 -0.35 -14.19 17.66
N ARG A 895 0.46 -14.85 18.50
CA ARG A 895 1.87 -15.21 18.23
C ARG A 895 1.97 -16.51 17.43
N GLU A 896 1.17 -17.52 17.73
CA GLU A 896 1.15 -18.79 17.01
C GLU A 896 0.70 -18.61 15.56
N GLN A 897 -0.32 -17.80 15.29
CA GLN A 897 -0.70 -17.48 13.91
C GLN A 897 0.45 -16.79 13.15
N LYS A 898 1.21 -15.91 13.82
CA LYS A 898 2.41 -15.29 13.22
C LYS A 898 3.54 -16.32 13.01
N LYS A 899 3.75 -17.26 13.93
CA LYS A 899 4.70 -18.38 13.75
C LYS A 899 4.28 -19.26 12.57
N LYS A 900 3.02 -19.73 12.54
CA LYS A 900 2.47 -20.57 11.47
C LYS A 900 2.55 -19.88 10.10
N LYS A 901 2.27 -18.56 9.99
CA LYS A 901 2.54 -17.79 8.76
C LYS A 901 4.02 -17.78 8.41
N ARG A 902 4.92 -17.45 9.35
CA ARG A 902 6.36 -17.33 9.11
C ARG A 902 7.07 -18.66 8.81
N ASN A 903 6.55 -19.78 9.30
CA ASN A 903 7.04 -21.12 8.95
C ASN A 903 6.64 -21.46 7.50
N LYS A 904 5.35 -21.26 7.13
CA LYS A 904 4.88 -21.42 5.73
C LYS A 904 5.60 -20.49 4.75
N GLU A 905 5.88 -19.25 5.14
CA GLU A 905 6.69 -18.28 4.36
C GLU A 905 8.15 -18.73 4.13
N ARG A 906 8.67 -19.70 4.89
CA ARG A 906 10.09 -20.12 4.87
C ARG A 906 10.34 -21.54 4.37
N LYS A 907 9.30 -22.31 4.00
CA LYS A 907 9.39 -23.73 3.58
C LYS A 907 10.25 -24.61 4.51
N LEU A 908 10.33 -24.26 5.80
CA LEU A 908 10.99 -25.09 6.81
C LEU A 908 10.04 -26.19 7.28
N PRO A 909 10.50 -27.44 7.48
CA PRO A 909 9.68 -28.47 8.10
C PRO A 909 9.29 -28.04 9.51
N ASP A 910 8.04 -28.28 9.91
CA ASP A 910 7.60 -28.04 11.29
C ASP A 910 8.29 -29.06 12.22
N VAL A 911 9.37 -28.62 12.85
CA VAL A 911 10.07 -29.38 13.91
C VAL A 911 9.12 -29.57 15.09
N PRO A 912 8.86 -30.81 15.55
CA PRO A 912 8.14 -31.04 16.79
C PRO A 912 8.89 -30.38 17.95
N ILE A 913 8.26 -29.42 18.61
CA ILE A 913 8.78 -28.81 19.84
C ILE A 913 8.10 -29.54 20.99
N GLU A 914 8.90 -30.09 21.91
CA GLU A 914 8.42 -30.72 23.14
C GLU A 914 7.56 -29.74 23.95
N ASP A 915 6.50 -30.23 24.58
CA ASP A 915 5.57 -29.41 25.38
C ASP A 915 6.26 -28.81 26.62
N ILE A 916 6.86 -27.63 26.44
CA ILE A 916 7.30 -26.79 27.55
C ILE A 916 6.04 -26.36 28.30
N SER A 917 5.87 -26.92 29.51
CA SER A 917 4.68 -26.80 30.36
C SER A 917 4.45 -25.38 30.89
N HIS A 918 3.97 -24.50 30.02
CA HIS A 918 3.67 -23.11 30.33
C HIS A 918 2.42 -23.00 31.23
N GLN A 919 2.64 -22.91 32.53
CA GLN A 919 1.59 -22.61 33.52
C GLN A 919 0.87 -21.30 33.15
N SER A 920 -0.44 -21.42 32.85
CA SER A 920 -1.28 -20.30 32.47
C SER A 920 -1.48 -19.33 33.64
N LEU A 921 -1.23 -18.03 33.42
CA LEU A 921 -1.79 -17.01 34.31
C LEU A 921 -3.33 -17.08 34.29
N THR A 922 -3.94 -16.81 35.44
CA THR A 922 -5.36 -17.05 35.74
C THR A 922 -6.34 -16.32 34.80
N ASN A 923 -7.59 -16.78 34.76
CA ASN A 923 -8.73 -16.22 33.99
C ASN A 923 -9.19 -14.80 34.45
N THR A 924 -8.28 -13.98 34.98
CA THR A 924 -8.56 -12.69 35.64
C THR A 924 -8.51 -11.48 34.70
N GLY A 925 -7.84 -11.59 33.55
CA GLY A 925 -7.78 -10.55 32.51
C GLY A 925 -9.10 -10.38 31.74
N PHE A 926 -9.44 -9.15 31.35
CA PHE A 926 -10.70 -8.84 30.65
C PHE A 926 -10.78 -9.50 29.26
N LEU A 927 -9.67 -9.49 28.50
CA LEU A 927 -9.66 -10.13 27.18
C LEU A 927 -9.58 -11.66 27.29
N ASN A 928 -8.90 -12.20 28.31
CA ASN A 928 -8.90 -13.64 28.56
C ASN A 928 -10.33 -14.15 28.87
N ARG A 929 -11.12 -13.48 29.72
CA ARG A 929 -12.52 -13.86 29.96
C ARG A 929 -13.38 -13.76 28.71
N LEU A 930 -13.27 -12.64 27.98
CA LEU A 930 -14.00 -12.46 26.74
C LEU A 930 -13.64 -13.54 25.71
N LEU A 931 -12.36 -13.93 25.60
CA LEU A 931 -11.90 -15.00 24.72
C LEU A 931 -12.49 -16.37 25.10
N SER A 932 -12.53 -16.73 26.38
CA SER A 932 -13.12 -18.00 26.82
C SER A 932 -14.60 -18.09 26.44
N SER A 933 -15.39 -17.07 26.77
CA SER A 933 -16.81 -17.04 26.39
C SER A 933 -17.02 -16.97 24.87
N MET A 934 -16.15 -16.27 24.12
CA MET A 934 -16.19 -16.30 22.66
C MET A 934 -15.81 -17.66 22.05
N ARG A 935 -14.99 -18.47 22.73
CA ARG A 935 -14.68 -19.85 22.33
C ARG A 935 -15.84 -20.80 22.64
N GLU A 936 -16.47 -20.66 23.80
CA GLU A 936 -17.69 -21.40 24.18
C GLU A 936 -18.77 -21.23 23.10
N LEU A 937 -19.06 -19.98 22.72
CA LEU A 937 -20.00 -19.64 21.64
C LEU A 937 -19.61 -20.13 20.22
N LEU A 938 -18.35 -20.54 20.00
CA LEU A 938 -17.86 -21.09 18.74
C LEU A 938 -17.65 -22.62 18.78
N ALA A 939 -17.71 -23.24 19.96
CA ALA A 939 -17.69 -24.70 20.10
C ALA A 939 -18.95 -25.31 19.46
N ASP A 940 -20.12 -24.72 19.72
CA ASP A 940 -21.39 -25.09 19.08
C ASP A 940 -21.32 -24.98 17.55
N VAL A 941 -20.57 -23.98 17.05
CA VAL A 941 -20.35 -23.73 15.61
C VAL A 941 -19.36 -24.73 14.99
N SER A 942 -18.63 -25.48 15.82
CA SER A 942 -17.72 -26.55 15.40
C SER A 942 -18.40 -27.93 15.40
N SER A 943 -19.69 -28.01 15.73
CA SER A 943 -20.47 -29.26 15.74
C SER A 943 -20.84 -29.74 14.32
N PRO A 944 -21.15 -31.05 14.13
CA PRO A 944 -21.52 -31.59 12.82
C PRO A 944 -22.71 -30.88 12.14
N GLY A 945 -23.63 -30.32 12.93
CA GLY A 945 -24.81 -29.58 12.47
C GLY A 945 -24.54 -28.21 11.84
N PHE A 946 -23.28 -27.79 11.71
CA PHE A 946 -22.86 -26.56 11.01
C PHE A 946 -22.26 -26.80 9.62
N THR A 947 -22.25 -28.04 9.13
CA THR A 947 -21.85 -28.33 7.74
C THR A 947 -22.91 -27.85 6.74
N ILE A 948 -22.45 -27.30 5.60
CA ILE A 948 -23.34 -26.73 4.55
C ILE A 948 -23.94 -27.84 3.65
N ALA A 949 -23.50 -29.10 3.81
CA ALA A 949 -24.01 -30.25 3.07
C ALA A 949 -25.08 -31.02 3.88
N PRO A 950 -26.16 -31.51 3.24
CA PRO A 950 -27.26 -32.16 3.96
C PRO A 950 -26.94 -33.62 4.31
N ASN A 951 -26.50 -33.87 5.55
CA ASN A 951 -26.57 -35.19 6.19
C ASN A 951 -26.60 -35.11 7.73
N ALA A 952 -27.40 -34.17 8.25
CA ALA A 952 -27.93 -34.26 9.60
C ALA A 952 -29.46 -34.42 9.50
N THR A 953 -29.97 -35.59 9.86
CA THR A 953 -31.39 -35.73 10.21
C THR A 953 -31.66 -34.83 11.40
N MET A 954 -32.58 -33.86 11.25
CA MET A 954 -33.09 -33.10 12.39
C MET A 954 -33.95 -34.01 13.28
N GLU A 955 -33.30 -34.72 14.19
CA GLU A 955 -33.96 -35.03 15.45
C GLU A 955 -34.16 -33.71 16.19
N ILE A 956 -35.41 -33.36 16.45
CA ILE A 956 -35.77 -32.18 17.24
C ILE A 956 -35.55 -32.56 18.71
N ASP A 957 -34.30 -32.46 19.14
CA ASP A 957 -33.96 -32.72 20.54
C ASP A 957 -34.56 -31.61 21.42
N ASN A 958 -35.47 -31.99 22.32
CA ASN A 958 -36.23 -31.08 23.16
C ASN A 958 -35.41 -30.64 24.40
N GLY A 959 -34.15 -30.27 24.16
CA GLY A 959 -33.10 -30.07 25.17
C GLY A 959 -32.89 -28.64 25.66
N ILE A 960 -33.78 -27.68 25.35
CA ILE A 960 -33.65 -26.28 25.82
C ILE A 960 -34.54 -26.04 27.05
N THR A 961 -34.09 -26.52 28.20
CA THR A 961 -34.50 -26.02 29.53
C THR A 961 -33.34 -26.28 30.52
N MET A 962 -33.06 -25.32 31.40
CA MET A 962 -31.90 -25.25 32.33
C MET A 962 -30.57 -24.73 31.75
N LEU A 963 -30.54 -23.43 31.40
CA LEU A 963 -29.35 -22.59 31.60
C LEU A 963 -29.73 -21.19 32.14
N PHE A 964 -30.65 -21.16 33.11
CA PHE A 964 -30.88 -20.05 34.03
C PHE A 964 -31.23 -20.61 35.41
N GLY A 965 -30.38 -20.31 36.40
CA GLY A 965 -30.46 -20.72 37.79
C GLY A 965 -29.37 -20.00 38.59
#